data_AF-A0A8C6VLX7-F1
#
_entry.id   AF-A0A8C6VLX7-F1
#
_cell.length_a   1.000
_cell.length_b   1.000
_cell.length_c   1.000
_cell.angle_alpha   90.00
_cell.angle_beta   90.00
_cell.angle_gamma   90.00
#
_symmetry.space_group_name_H-M   'P 1'
#
loop_
_entity.id
_entity.type
_entity.pdbx_description
1 polymer ?
#
loop_
_entity_poly.entity_id
_entity_poly.type
_entity_poly.pdbx_seq_one_letter_code
_entity_poly.pdbx_strand_id
1 'polypeptide(L)'
;MKRLNHPNVVAARCSRRDAKCCPNDLPLLAMEYCQGGDLRRHLNQFENCCGLREKEILILLSDIASALRYLHENRIIHRDLKPENIVLQQGEERLIHKIIDLGYAKELDQGSLCTSFVGTLQYLAPELLEQQKYTVTVDYWSFGTLAFECITGFRPFLPSWQPVQWHAKVRQKGELDIVVFEDLSGEVKFSNKLPYPNNLNSVLADRLEKWLQLMLKWHPRQRGTHPTYGTNGCFKALDDILNVKLIHILNMVTGSTHVYPLAEGETLQSIKVKIEADTGIPEQDQELLQEGGLVLFPEKLDVQYLADIKLNDTTAADINLFFLFDDRKVAYESQISPRPHPESINYILQDPKRNLSFLQLRKVWGQVWHAIRSLNEDFNQLQKGQRAAMRNLLRHNSTLSKMKNTMASLSQQLKAKLDFFKTSIQIDLEKYNEQIEFGITSEKLLLAWKEMEQTVELRGREGDVEQLVKKTMALQTDIVELQRIPQGRKQGSSLDDLETQARDLYRKLREKPRDQRTSGDSQEVVRLLLQAIQTFEKKIRLLYVQLSNTVVCKQKALELFPKVDEVMTLMHEDEKTVVRLQEKRQKELWNLLKIACSKVRGPVSGSPDSINVSRPNNPGQLSLQVTTPQNHLVDSGVKSEDLLVETHSLCSQLENVMVDTMKDQEHSFMTLDWSWLELPAEERKRLEQTHM
;
A
#
# COMPACT_ATOMS: atom_id res chain seq x y z
N MET A 1 37.47 7.94 -24.49
CA MET A 1 37.40 8.64 -23.18
C MET A 1 37.03 10.11 -23.30
N LYS A 2 37.92 11.08 -23.57
CA LYS A 2 37.58 12.54 -23.52
C LYS A 2 36.38 13.00 -24.39
N ARG A 3 36.06 12.30 -25.48
CA ARG A 3 34.88 12.56 -26.34
C ARG A 3 33.54 12.16 -25.69
N LEU A 4 33.56 11.33 -24.66
CA LEU A 4 32.38 10.70 -24.09
C LEU A 4 31.82 11.50 -22.93
N ASN A 5 30.51 11.74 -22.96
CA ASN A 5 29.75 12.43 -21.95
C ASN A 5 28.34 11.82 -21.87
N HIS A 6 28.12 10.95 -20.89
CA HIS A 6 26.85 10.25 -20.67
C HIS A 6 26.71 9.89 -19.18
N PRO A 7 25.53 10.02 -18.54
CA PRO A 7 25.37 9.74 -17.11
C PRO A 7 25.84 8.34 -16.70
N ASN A 8 25.63 7.33 -17.54
CA ASN A 8 26.00 5.93 -17.28
C ASN A 8 27.36 5.50 -17.89
N VAL A 9 28.25 6.43 -18.25
CA VAL A 9 29.63 6.13 -18.65
C VAL A 9 30.56 6.97 -17.78
N VAL A 10 31.65 6.38 -17.26
CA VAL A 10 32.58 7.12 -16.38
C VAL A 10 33.27 8.25 -17.14
N ALA A 11 33.08 9.47 -16.65
CA ALA A 11 33.63 10.68 -17.25
C ALA A 11 35.15 10.78 -17.04
N ALA A 12 35.87 11.09 -18.12
CA ALA A 12 37.27 11.51 -18.03
C ALA A 12 37.37 12.88 -17.37
N ARG A 13 38.35 13.08 -16.49
CA ARG A 13 38.60 14.32 -15.76
C ARG A 13 39.97 14.90 -16.16
N CYS A 14 40.17 16.21 -15.97
CA CYS A 14 41.47 16.84 -16.22
C CYS A 14 42.43 16.57 -15.04
N SER A 15 43.62 16.04 -15.32
CA SER A 15 44.69 15.89 -14.34
C SER A 15 45.24 17.26 -13.92
N ARG A 16 45.10 17.63 -12.64
CA ARG A 16 45.60 18.90 -12.07
C ARG A 16 47.06 18.87 -11.58
N ARG A 17 47.81 17.78 -11.80
CA ARG A 17 49.20 17.62 -11.34
C ARG A 17 50.16 17.50 -12.52
N ASP A 18 51.37 18.02 -12.34
CA ASP A 18 52.42 18.09 -13.36
C ASP A 18 52.80 16.72 -13.92
N ALA A 19 53.21 16.70 -15.20
CA ALA A 19 53.58 15.49 -15.93
C ALA A 19 54.79 14.71 -15.35
N LYS A 20 55.48 15.26 -14.35
CA LYS A 20 56.71 14.71 -13.74
C LYS A 20 56.51 13.45 -12.87
N CYS A 21 55.28 13.01 -12.62
CA CYS A 21 54.98 11.81 -11.83
C CYS A 21 54.60 10.58 -12.67
N CYS A 22 54.70 10.64 -14.01
CA CYS A 22 54.40 9.51 -14.88
C CYS A 22 55.64 8.60 -15.02
N PRO A 23 55.52 7.26 -14.90
CA PRO A 23 56.66 6.35 -15.07
C PRO A 23 57.13 6.22 -16.53
N ASN A 24 56.29 6.64 -17.49
CA ASN A 24 56.50 6.56 -18.93
C ASN A 24 55.91 7.81 -19.61
N ASP A 25 56.22 8.05 -20.88
CA ASP A 25 55.66 9.15 -21.70
C ASP A 25 54.14 9.03 -21.99
N LEU A 26 53.47 7.99 -21.48
CA LEU A 26 52.03 7.79 -21.66
C LEU A 26 51.22 8.71 -20.73
N PRO A 27 50.18 9.41 -21.24
CA PRO A 27 49.39 10.33 -20.44
C PRO A 27 48.51 9.60 -19.42
N LEU A 28 48.41 10.16 -18.21
CA LEU A 28 47.51 9.65 -17.18
C LEU A 28 46.03 9.84 -17.57
N LEU A 29 45.24 8.77 -17.44
CA LEU A 29 43.79 8.81 -17.58
C LEU A 29 43.13 9.10 -16.22
N ALA A 30 42.99 10.38 -15.89
CA ALA A 30 42.15 10.78 -14.75
C ALA A 30 40.66 10.59 -15.08
N MET A 31 39.91 10.05 -14.12
CA MET A 31 38.48 9.71 -14.23
C MET A 31 37.75 10.15 -12.96
N GLU A 32 36.41 10.18 -13.00
CA GLU A 32 35.63 10.27 -11.76
C GLU A 32 35.76 9.00 -10.90
N TYR A 33 35.75 9.19 -9.58
CA TYR A 33 35.79 8.10 -8.62
C TYR A 33 34.35 7.68 -8.27
N CYS A 34 34.05 6.38 -8.41
CA CYS A 34 32.73 5.83 -8.13
C CYS A 34 32.71 5.13 -6.76
N GLN A 35 31.97 5.72 -5.82
CA GLN A 35 32.07 5.39 -4.38
C GLN A 35 31.56 3.99 -4.00
N GLY A 36 30.59 3.42 -4.74
CA GLY A 36 30.05 2.09 -4.45
C GLY A 36 31.03 0.95 -4.77
N GLY A 37 32.06 1.21 -5.57
CA GLY A 37 32.91 0.16 -6.15
C GLY A 37 32.23 -0.53 -7.33
N ASP A 38 32.68 -1.74 -7.65
CA ASP A 38 32.24 -2.50 -8.82
C ASP A 38 30.99 -3.39 -8.57
N LEU A 39 30.32 -3.80 -9.65
CA LEU A 39 29.17 -4.68 -9.59
C LEU A 39 29.55 -6.12 -9.17
N ARG A 40 30.77 -6.59 -9.45
CA ARG A 40 31.23 -7.90 -8.96
C ARG A 40 31.26 -7.94 -7.42
N ARG A 41 31.62 -6.84 -6.74
CA ARG A 41 31.54 -6.71 -5.27
C ARG A 41 30.11 -6.91 -4.78
N HIS A 42 29.12 -6.31 -5.43
CA HIS A 42 27.69 -6.42 -5.09
C HIS A 42 27.15 -7.84 -5.34
N LEU A 43 27.45 -8.44 -6.50
CA LEU A 43 27.12 -9.85 -6.78
C LEU A 43 27.82 -10.83 -5.83
N ASN A 44 28.95 -10.43 -5.24
CA ASN A 44 29.67 -11.21 -4.23
C ASN A 44 29.17 -10.98 -2.80
N GLN A 45 28.25 -10.06 -2.53
CA GLN A 45 27.55 -10.01 -1.24
C GLN A 45 26.84 -11.36 -0.98
N PHE A 46 26.52 -11.67 0.28
CA PHE A 46 26.00 -13.00 0.60
C PHE A 46 24.53 -13.11 0.17
N GLU A 47 23.75 -12.09 0.51
CA GLU A 47 22.32 -11.86 0.27
C GLU A 47 21.91 -11.95 -1.21
N ASN A 48 22.88 -11.73 -2.11
CA ASN A 48 22.73 -11.74 -3.56
C ASN A 48 23.10 -13.09 -4.22
N CYS A 49 23.33 -14.14 -3.42
CA CYS A 49 23.71 -15.48 -3.91
C CYS A 49 22.67 -16.17 -4.81
N CYS A 50 21.43 -15.69 -4.80
CA CYS A 50 20.34 -16.12 -5.69
C CYS A 50 19.76 -14.93 -6.49
N GLY A 51 20.65 -14.00 -6.90
CA GLY A 51 20.30 -12.78 -7.62
C GLY A 51 20.09 -11.56 -6.73
N LEU A 52 20.15 -10.38 -7.35
CA LEU A 52 19.84 -9.06 -6.78
C LEU A 52 18.32 -8.89 -6.57
N ARG A 53 17.88 -7.86 -5.85
CA ARG A 53 16.45 -7.51 -5.71
C ARG A 53 15.91 -6.95 -7.04
N GLU A 54 14.61 -7.11 -7.28
CA GLU A 54 13.93 -6.62 -8.49
C GLU A 54 14.27 -5.17 -8.87
N LYS A 55 14.18 -4.24 -7.90
CA LYS A 55 14.50 -2.82 -8.12
C LYS A 55 15.95 -2.61 -8.61
N GLU A 56 16.91 -3.33 -8.04
CA GLU A 56 18.32 -3.23 -8.43
C GLU A 56 18.55 -3.75 -9.85
N ILE A 57 17.87 -4.85 -10.21
CA ILE A 57 17.91 -5.44 -11.56
C ILE A 57 17.36 -4.43 -12.59
N LEU A 58 16.20 -3.81 -12.33
CA LEU A 58 15.59 -2.85 -13.25
C LEU A 58 16.45 -1.58 -13.41
N ILE A 59 17.03 -1.06 -12.33
CA ILE A 59 17.93 0.09 -12.37
C ILE A 59 19.19 -0.25 -13.20
N LEU A 60 19.79 -1.42 -12.96
CA LEU A 60 20.96 -1.90 -13.70
C LEU A 60 20.65 -2.06 -15.19
N LEU A 61 19.53 -2.68 -15.53
CA LEU A 61 19.10 -2.88 -16.91
C LEU A 61 18.92 -1.54 -17.63
N SER A 62 18.25 -0.57 -16.99
CA SER A 62 18.06 0.79 -17.53
C SER A 62 19.39 1.54 -17.73
N ASP A 63 20.20 1.63 -16.68
CA ASP A 63 21.48 2.34 -16.68
C ASP A 63 22.45 1.79 -17.76
N ILE A 64 22.59 0.46 -17.83
CA ILE A 64 23.55 -0.20 -18.73
C ILE A 64 23.05 -0.26 -20.17
N ALA A 65 21.74 -0.41 -20.40
CA ALA A 65 21.16 -0.29 -21.74
C ALA A 65 21.38 1.12 -22.31
N SER A 66 21.16 2.16 -21.50
CA SER A 66 21.42 3.54 -21.88
C SER A 66 22.90 3.77 -22.22
N ALA A 67 23.82 3.27 -21.38
CA ALA A 67 25.27 3.35 -21.61
C ALA A 67 25.70 2.66 -22.91
N LEU A 68 25.23 1.44 -23.18
CA LEU A 68 25.56 0.70 -24.40
C LEU A 68 24.99 1.35 -25.65
N ARG A 69 23.73 1.82 -25.59
CA ARG A 69 23.08 2.56 -26.68
C ARG A 69 23.94 3.78 -27.06
N TYR A 70 24.34 4.58 -26.07
CA TYR A 70 25.21 5.74 -26.26
C TYR A 70 26.58 5.38 -26.89
N LEU A 71 27.24 4.31 -26.42
CA LEU A 71 28.52 3.86 -26.99
C LEU A 71 28.36 3.41 -28.45
N HIS A 72 27.31 2.64 -28.76
CA HIS A 72 27.05 2.10 -30.10
C HIS A 72 26.68 3.20 -31.11
N GLU A 73 25.91 4.21 -30.68
CA GLU A 73 25.63 5.44 -31.43
C GLU A 73 26.92 6.23 -31.72
N ASN A 74 27.82 6.32 -30.74
CA ASN A 74 29.16 6.91 -30.88
C ASN A 74 30.17 6.00 -31.61
N ARG A 75 29.69 4.94 -32.28
CA ARG A 75 30.47 3.98 -33.08
C ARG A 75 31.56 3.21 -32.29
N ILE A 76 31.35 3.00 -30.99
CA ILE A 76 32.27 2.31 -30.08
C ILE A 76 31.66 0.97 -29.65
N ILE A 77 32.38 -0.13 -29.84
CA ILE A 77 32.07 -1.45 -29.23
C ILE A 77 32.93 -1.62 -27.97
N HIS A 78 32.34 -2.11 -26.87
CA HIS A 78 33.02 -2.30 -25.57
C HIS A 78 33.93 -3.53 -25.55
N ARG A 79 33.43 -4.69 -26.02
CA ARG A 79 34.11 -5.99 -26.17
C ARG A 79 34.50 -6.74 -24.89
N ASP A 80 34.66 -6.09 -23.75
CA ASP A 80 34.90 -6.74 -22.43
C ASP A 80 33.89 -6.29 -21.36
N LEU A 81 32.59 -6.30 -21.68
CA LEU A 81 31.56 -5.93 -20.71
C LEU A 81 31.36 -7.09 -19.70
N LYS A 82 31.51 -6.78 -18.41
CA LYS A 82 31.47 -7.74 -17.30
C LYS A 82 31.19 -7.01 -15.99
N PRO A 83 30.79 -7.69 -14.90
CA PRO A 83 30.51 -7.03 -13.62
C PRO A 83 31.69 -6.25 -13.01
N GLU A 84 32.92 -6.64 -13.30
CA GLU A 84 34.12 -5.91 -12.87
C GLU A 84 34.29 -4.56 -13.62
N ASN A 85 33.70 -4.42 -14.81
CA ASN A 85 33.75 -3.22 -15.65
C ASN A 85 32.49 -2.35 -15.54
N ILE A 86 31.66 -2.60 -14.53
CA ILE A 86 30.53 -1.74 -14.13
C ILE A 86 30.79 -1.26 -12.71
N VAL A 87 30.78 0.05 -12.51
CA VAL A 87 30.94 0.67 -11.19
C VAL A 87 29.67 1.42 -10.78
N LEU A 88 29.45 1.52 -9.48
CA LEU A 88 28.29 2.16 -8.90
C LEU A 88 28.70 3.50 -8.28
N GLN A 89 28.03 4.58 -8.69
CA GLN A 89 28.16 5.90 -8.09
C GLN A 89 26.93 6.19 -7.24
N GLN A 90 27.13 6.73 -6.03
CA GLN A 90 26.03 7.28 -5.23
C GLN A 90 25.50 8.54 -5.91
N GLY A 91 24.25 8.51 -6.37
CA GLY A 91 23.47 9.69 -6.73
C GLY A 91 22.69 10.22 -5.52
N GLU A 92 21.89 11.26 -5.75
CA GLU A 92 21.06 11.89 -4.70
C GLU A 92 19.99 10.92 -4.17
N GLU A 93 19.30 10.21 -5.06
CA GLU A 93 18.18 9.31 -4.72
C GLU A 93 18.55 7.81 -4.78
N ARG A 94 19.53 7.43 -5.61
CA ARG A 94 19.86 6.02 -5.90
C ARG A 94 21.32 5.80 -6.27
N LEU A 95 21.76 4.53 -6.24
CA LEU A 95 22.97 4.10 -6.94
C LEU A 95 22.77 4.18 -8.46
N ILE A 96 23.80 4.63 -9.16
CA ILE A 96 23.85 4.81 -10.62
C ILE A 96 24.95 3.90 -11.17
N HIS A 97 24.60 2.98 -12.05
CA HIS A 97 25.57 2.11 -12.72
C HIS A 97 26.23 2.86 -13.88
N LYS A 98 27.56 2.74 -13.97
CA LYS A 98 28.40 3.35 -14.99
C LYS A 98 29.37 2.33 -15.58
N ILE A 99 29.50 2.33 -16.90
CA ILE A 99 30.52 1.55 -17.62
C ILE A 99 31.91 2.20 -17.46
N ILE A 100 32.93 1.39 -17.19
CA ILE A 100 34.36 1.74 -17.18
C ILE A 100 35.16 0.88 -18.18
N ASP A 101 36.47 1.11 -18.24
CA ASP A 101 37.46 0.31 -19.00
C ASP A 101 37.14 0.10 -20.49
N LEU A 102 37.17 1.20 -21.23
CA LEU A 102 37.24 1.19 -22.69
C LEU A 102 38.64 0.85 -23.23
N GLY A 103 39.55 0.25 -22.43
CA GLY A 103 40.88 -0.17 -22.88
C GLY A 103 40.83 -1.23 -23.97
N TYR A 104 39.79 -2.08 -23.94
CA TYR A 104 39.49 -3.03 -25.01
C TYR A 104 38.44 -2.53 -26.00
N ALA A 105 38.03 -1.26 -25.99
CA ALA A 105 37.03 -0.77 -26.93
C ALA A 105 37.59 -0.62 -28.36
N LYS A 106 36.71 -0.51 -29.37
CA LYS A 106 37.12 -0.20 -30.76
C LYS A 106 36.12 0.71 -31.47
N GLU A 107 36.64 1.69 -32.20
CA GLU A 107 35.90 2.55 -33.12
C GLU A 107 35.65 1.82 -34.46
N LEU A 108 34.46 2.00 -35.03
CA LEU A 108 34.00 1.24 -36.21
C LEU A 108 34.52 1.73 -37.57
N ASP A 109 35.12 2.93 -37.65
CA ASP A 109 35.31 3.68 -38.89
C ASP A 109 36.46 3.19 -39.81
N GLN A 110 36.99 1.98 -39.57
CA GLN A 110 37.96 1.33 -40.47
C GLN A 110 37.50 -0.09 -40.83
N GLY A 111 36.85 -0.22 -41.99
CA GLY A 111 36.58 -1.51 -42.67
C GLY A 111 35.82 -2.54 -41.83
N SER A 112 34.66 -2.13 -41.27
CA SER A 112 33.98 -2.65 -40.07
C SER A 112 33.67 -4.16 -39.97
N LEU A 113 34.71 -5.00 -39.93
CA LEU A 113 34.66 -6.42 -39.55
C LEU A 113 35.91 -6.71 -38.69
N CYS A 114 35.72 -6.95 -37.40
CA CYS A 114 36.82 -6.99 -36.42
C CYS A 114 37.29 -8.41 -36.10
N THR A 115 38.58 -8.62 -35.81
CA THR A 115 39.21 -9.96 -35.71
C THR A 115 40.10 -10.19 -34.46
N SER A 116 40.21 -9.23 -33.55
CA SER A 116 41.10 -9.35 -32.38
C SER A 116 40.49 -10.15 -31.23
N PHE A 117 41.22 -11.15 -30.72
CA PHE A 117 40.89 -11.92 -29.52
C PHE A 117 41.27 -11.13 -28.26
N VAL A 118 40.27 -10.57 -27.56
CA VAL A 118 40.41 -9.82 -26.31
C VAL A 118 39.17 -10.06 -25.42
N GLY A 119 39.33 -9.94 -24.11
CA GLY A 119 38.23 -9.97 -23.13
C GLY A 119 38.20 -11.18 -22.21
N THR A 120 37.24 -11.17 -21.29
CA THR A 120 37.10 -12.14 -20.20
C THR A 120 36.23 -13.32 -20.63
N LEU A 121 36.84 -14.50 -20.79
CA LEU A 121 36.24 -15.71 -21.39
C LEU A 121 34.81 -16.04 -20.92
N GLN A 122 34.48 -15.73 -19.67
CA GLN A 122 33.20 -16.05 -19.04
C GLN A 122 32.01 -15.18 -19.51
N TYR A 123 32.26 -14.03 -20.15
CA TYR A 123 31.23 -13.13 -20.72
C TYR A 123 31.42 -12.92 -22.23
N LEU A 124 32.36 -13.65 -22.83
CA LEU A 124 32.79 -13.47 -24.20
C LEU A 124 31.78 -14.10 -25.18
N ALA A 125 31.45 -13.39 -26.25
CA ALA A 125 30.56 -13.88 -27.29
C ALA A 125 31.20 -15.04 -28.08
N PRO A 126 30.44 -16.08 -28.50
CA PRO A 126 30.99 -17.25 -29.19
C PRO A 126 31.82 -16.92 -30.44
N GLU A 127 31.41 -15.92 -31.22
CA GLU A 127 32.12 -15.49 -32.43
C GLU A 127 33.54 -14.96 -32.17
N LEU A 128 33.83 -14.48 -30.96
CA LEU A 128 35.18 -14.04 -30.54
C LEU A 128 36.08 -15.24 -30.21
N LEU A 129 35.52 -16.32 -29.66
CA LEU A 129 36.23 -17.60 -29.45
C LEU A 129 36.53 -18.28 -30.80
N GLU A 130 35.60 -18.20 -31.75
CA GLU A 130 35.75 -18.74 -33.11
C GLU A 130 36.66 -17.85 -34.02
N GLN A 131 37.24 -16.77 -33.49
CA GLN A 131 38.06 -15.78 -34.21
C GLN A 131 37.39 -15.20 -35.47
N GLN A 132 36.05 -15.19 -35.48
CA GLN A 132 35.25 -14.71 -36.60
C GLN A 132 35.12 -13.19 -36.58
N LYS A 133 34.72 -12.65 -37.72
CA LYS A 133 34.41 -11.24 -37.88
C LYS A 133 33.14 -10.86 -37.12
N TYR A 134 33.26 -9.97 -36.14
CA TYR A 134 32.17 -9.60 -35.22
C TYR A 134 31.66 -8.16 -35.37
N THR A 135 30.54 -7.86 -34.71
CA THR A 135 29.81 -6.57 -34.72
C THR A 135 29.43 -6.12 -33.30
N VAL A 136 28.62 -5.06 -33.15
CA VAL A 136 28.04 -4.61 -31.85
C VAL A 136 27.33 -5.73 -31.06
N THR A 137 26.90 -6.79 -31.73
CA THR A 137 26.25 -7.97 -31.15
C THR A 137 27.07 -8.71 -30.09
N VAL A 138 28.39 -8.51 -30.03
CA VAL A 138 29.22 -9.08 -28.95
C VAL A 138 28.83 -8.49 -27.59
N ASP A 139 28.59 -7.18 -27.53
CA ASP A 139 28.19 -6.50 -26.29
C ASP A 139 26.77 -6.94 -25.86
N TYR A 140 25.90 -7.34 -26.79
CA TYR A 140 24.58 -7.87 -26.47
C TYR A 140 24.66 -9.22 -25.75
N TRP A 141 25.60 -10.09 -26.14
CA TRP A 141 25.86 -11.34 -25.42
C TRP A 141 26.42 -11.07 -24.02
N SER A 142 27.41 -10.20 -23.92
CA SER A 142 27.99 -9.81 -22.62
C SER A 142 26.96 -9.16 -21.70
N PHE A 143 26.07 -8.31 -22.22
CA PHE A 143 24.98 -7.72 -21.43
C PHE A 143 23.92 -8.75 -21.03
N GLY A 144 23.52 -9.66 -21.94
CA GLY A 144 22.57 -10.73 -21.61
C GLY A 144 23.10 -11.72 -20.57
N THR A 145 24.38 -12.09 -20.65
CA THR A 145 25.02 -13.00 -19.69
C THR A 145 25.19 -12.35 -18.31
N LEU A 146 25.48 -11.05 -18.29
CA LEU A 146 25.53 -10.22 -17.08
C LEU A 146 24.15 -10.04 -16.45
N ALA A 147 23.14 -9.67 -17.23
CA ALA A 147 21.75 -9.52 -16.75
C ALA A 147 21.22 -10.82 -16.15
N PHE A 148 21.48 -11.97 -16.79
CA PHE A 148 21.12 -13.28 -16.26
C PHE A 148 21.83 -13.56 -14.92
N GLU A 149 23.12 -13.23 -14.78
CA GLU A 149 23.86 -13.39 -13.51
C GLU A 149 23.31 -12.48 -12.41
N CYS A 150 22.91 -11.24 -12.74
CA CYS A 150 22.24 -10.34 -11.80
C CYS A 150 20.86 -10.87 -11.34
N ILE A 151 20.11 -11.55 -12.21
CA ILE A 151 18.79 -12.10 -11.89
C ILE A 151 18.89 -13.39 -11.05
N THR A 152 19.88 -14.24 -11.30
CA THR A 152 19.93 -15.62 -10.77
C THR A 152 21.09 -15.90 -9.79
N GLY A 153 22.11 -15.04 -9.72
CA GLY A 153 23.33 -15.24 -8.94
C GLY A 153 24.40 -16.10 -9.62
N PHE A 154 24.18 -16.59 -10.85
CA PHE A 154 25.16 -17.38 -11.61
C PHE A 154 25.06 -17.14 -13.13
N ARG A 155 26.15 -17.36 -13.89
CA ARG A 155 26.14 -17.17 -15.35
C ARG A 155 25.32 -18.24 -16.08
N PRO A 156 24.69 -17.92 -17.23
CA PRO A 156 23.73 -18.80 -17.90
C PRO A 156 24.32 -20.10 -18.44
N PHE A 157 25.59 -20.13 -18.85
CA PHE A 157 26.14 -21.26 -19.61
C PHE A 157 27.36 -21.84 -18.90
N LEU A 158 27.17 -23.02 -18.28
CA LEU A 158 28.22 -23.91 -17.71
C LEU A 158 29.42 -23.15 -17.09
N PRO A 159 29.21 -22.34 -16.04
CA PRO A 159 30.16 -21.32 -15.56
C PRO A 159 31.53 -21.82 -15.06
N SER A 160 31.67 -23.13 -14.83
CA SER A 160 32.86 -23.83 -14.33
C SER A 160 33.62 -24.61 -15.42
N TRP A 161 33.06 -24.77 -16.61
CA TRP A 161 33.63 -25.60 -17.67
C TRP A 161 34.76 -24.89 -18.42
N GLN A 162 35.72 -25.65 -18.94
CA GLN A 162 36.82 -25.09 -19.75
C GLN A 162 36.32 -24.65 -21.14
N PRO A 163 36.91 -23.62 -21.78
CA PRO A 163 36.36 -23.02 -23.01
C PRO A 163 36.08 -24.00 -24.16
N VAL A 164 36.93 -25.03 -24.36
CA VAL A 164 36.75 -26.03 -25.42
C VAL A 164 35.54 -26.93 -25.15
N GLN A 165 35.40 -27.43 -23.92
CA GLN A 165 34.27 -28.25 -23.49
C GLN A 165 32.97 -27.44 -23.47
N TRP A 166 33.05 -26.22 -22.95
CA TRP A 166 31.98 -25.24 -22.92
C TRP A 166 31.45 -24.95 -24.33
N HIS A 167 32.34 -24.61 -25.28
CA HIS A 167 31.95 -24.29 -26.65
C HIS A 167 31.27 -25.47 -27.34
N ALA A 168 31.88 -26.65 -27.27
CA ALA A 168 31.34 -27.88 -27.87
C ALA A 168 29.95 -28.26 -27.32
N LYS A 169 29.67 -27.98 -26.04
CA LYS A 169 28.38 -28.31 -25.40
C LYS A 169 27.34 -27.20 -25.58
N VAL A 170 27.69 -25.93 -25.35
CA VAL A 170 26.75 -24.79 -25.43
C VAL A 170 26.34 -24.49 -26.87
N ARG A 171 27.17 -24.81 -27.87
CA ARG A 171 26.80 -24.76 -29.30
C ARG A 171 25.61 -25.65 -29.66
N GLN A 172 25.25 -26.64 -28.83
CA GLN A 172 24.10 -27.53 -29.02
C GLN A 172 22.76 -26.89 -28.58
N LYS A 173 22.78 -25.70 -27.98
CA LYS A 173 21.57 -25.05 -27.46
C LYS A 173 20.57 -24.70 -28.57
N GLY A 174 19.28 -24.85 -28.28
CA GLY A 174 18.21 -24.31 -29.11
C GLY A 174 18.21 -22.77 -29.10
N GLU A 175 17.52 -22.15 -30.05
CA GLU A 175 17.52 -20.68 -30.16
C GLU A 175 16.98 -19.99 -28.90
N LEU A 176 15.98 -20.58 -28.25
CA LEU A 176 15.28 -20.04 -27.08
C LEU A 176 15.95 -20.39 -25.74
N ASP A 177 17.00 -21.23 -25.72
CA ASP A 177 17.62 -21.62 -24.45
C ASP A 177 18.39 -20.46 -23.82
N ILE A 178 18.01 -20.03 -22.62
CA ILE A 178 18.72 -18.97 -21.89
C ILE A 178 19.66 -19.51 -20.82
N VAL A 179 19.60 -20.80 -20.50
CA VAL A 179 20.48 -21.44 -19.53
C VAL A 179 20.89 -22.84 -19.98
N VAL A 180 22.14 -23.19 -19.73
CA VAL A 180 22.70 -24.55 -19.84
C VAL A 180 23.49 -24.82 -18.56
N PHE A 181 23.02 -25.74 -17.74
CA PHE A 181 23.57 -26.00 -16.41
C PHE A 181 23.75 -27.48 -16.13
N GLU A 182 24.68 -27.79 -15.23
CA GLU A 182 24.90 -29.13 -14.69
C GLU A 182 24.10 -29.26 -13.38
N ASP A 183 23.34 -30.35 -13.23
CA ASP A 183 22.52 -30.59 -12.04
C ASP A 183 23.29 -31.34 -10.93
N LEU A 184 22.59 -31.77 -9.86
CA LEU A 184 23.24 -32.48 -8.74
C LEU A 184 23.56 -33.96 -9.03
N SER A 185 23.13 -34.49 -10.17
CA SER A 185 23.51 -35.81 -10.68
C SER A 185 24.72 -35.75 -11.63
N GLY A 186 25.04 -34.56 -12.17
CA GLY A 186 26.07 -34.35 -13.19
C GLY A 186 25.50 -34.29 -14.61
N GLU A 187 24.18 -34.30 -14.78
CA GLU A 187 23.55 -34.19 -16.09
C GLU A 187 23.50 -32.71 -16.56
N VAL A 188 23.83 -32.49 -17.83
CA VAL A 188 23.75 -31.16 -18.46
C VAL A 188 22.37 -30.92 -19.06
N LYS A 189 21.59 -30.06 -18.41
CA LYS A 189 20.26 -29.64 -18.83
C LYS A 189 20.30 -28.32 -19.61
N PHE A 190 19.45 -28.22 -20.63
CA PHE A 190 19.19 -27.02 -21.41
C PHE A 190 17.79 -26.51 -21.04
N SER A 191 17.60 -25.20 -20.94
CA SER A 191 16.27 -24.64 -20.69
C SER A 191 16.09 -23.24 -21.30
N ASN A 192 14.89 -23.01 -21.81
CA ASN A 192 14.38 -21.70 -22.23
C ASN A 192 13.73 -20.91 -21.09
N LYS A 193 13.60 -21.51 -19.90
CA LYS A 193 13.01 -20.91 -18.71
C LYS A 193 14.02 -20.27 -17.77
N LEU A 194 13.64 -19.12 -17.22
CA LEU A 194 14.43 -18.42 -16.21
C LEU A 194 14.49 -19.26 -14.92
N PRO A 195 15.68 -19.60 -14.39
CA PRO A 195 15.79 -20.43 -13.20
C PRO A 195 15.14 -19.83 -11.95
N TYR A 196 14.57 -20.70 -11.13
CA TYR A 196 14.14 -20.41 -9.76
C TYR A 196 15.17 -20.99 -8.76
N PRO A 197 15.51 -20.29 -7.66
CA PRO A 197 14.94 -19.03 -7.20
C PRO A 197 15.54 -17.81 -7.90
N ASN A 198 14.73 -16.77 -8.04
CA ASN A 198 15.12 -15.41 -8.38
C ASN A 198 14.17 -14.44 -7.64
N ASN A 199 14.49 -13.14 -7.61
CA ASN A 199 13.71 -12.14 -6.84
C ASN A 199 12.76 -11.30 -7.72
N LEU A 200 12.41 -11.76 -8.93
CA LEU A 200 11.48 -11.05 -9.83
C LEU A 200 10.03 -11.50 -9.62
N ASN A 201 9.09 -10.59 -9.86
CA ASN A 201 7.68 -10.91 -10.03
C ASN A 201 7.41 -11.67 -11.33
N SER A 202 6.25 -12.34 -11.39
CA SER A 202 5.88 -13.23 -12.51
C SER A 202 5.86 -12.55 -13.87
N VAL A 203 5.38 -11.30 -13.96
CA VAL A 203 5.27 -10.53 -15.21
C VAL A 203 6.66 -10.12 -15.72
N LEU A 204 7.54 -9.64 -14.82
CA LEU A 204 8.91 -9.30 -15.18
C LEU A 204 9.75 -10.54 -15.51
N ALA A 205 9.56 -11.66 -14.82
CA ALA A 205 10.24 -12.92 -15.10
C ALA A 205 9.95 -13.41 -16.54
N ASP A 206 8.67 -13.49 -16.94
CA ASP A 206 8.28 -13.90 -18.30
C ASP A 206 8.75 -12.92 -19.39
N ARG A 207 8.67 -11.60 -19.13
CA ARG A 207 9.13 -10.57 -20.07
C ARG A 207 10.65 -10.57 -20.24
N LEU A 208 11.41 -10.65 -19.14
CA LEU A 208 12.87 -10.67 -19.16
C LEU A 208 13.42 -12.01 -19.66
N GLU A 209 12.72 -13.13 -19.44
CA GLU A 209 13.03 -14.42 -20.09
C GLU A 209 13.02 -14.28 -21.62
N LYS A 210 11.94 -13.74 -22.19
CA LYS A 210 11.81 -13.49 -23.64
C LYS A 210 12.85 -12.50 -24.15
N TRP A 211 13.19 -11.46 -23.38
CA TRP A 211 14.25 -10.53 -23.74
C TRP A 211 15.65 -11.19 -23.72
N LEU A 212 15.95 -12.00 -22.70
CA LEU A 212 17.19 -12.77 -22.61
C LEU A 212 17.37 -13.73 -23.79
N GLN A 213 16.29 -14.30 -24.33
CA GLN A 213 16.34 -15.13 -25.55
C GLN A 213 16.90 -14.34 -26.75
N LEU A 214 16.61 -13.04 -26.87
CA LEU A 214 17.16 -12.17 -27.91
C LEU A 214 18.65 -11.90 -27.70
N MET A 215 19.06 -11.66 -26.45
CA MET A 215 20.42 -11.29 -26.07
C MET A 215 21.38 -12.49 -26.06
N LEU A 216 20.88 -13.68 -25.74
CA LEU A 216 21.64 -14.93 -25.62
C LEU A 216 21.50 -15.85 -26.85
N LYS A 217 20.99 -15.35 -27.99
CA LYS A 217 21.06 -16.08 -29.27
C LYS A 217 22.52 -16.39 -29.62
N TRP A 218 22.79 -17.64 -29.99
CA TRP A 218 24.11 -18.04 -30.48
C TRP A 218 24.47 -17.31 -31.78
N HIS A 219 23.55 -17.29 -32.76
CA HIS A 219 23.80 -16.75 -34.09
C HIS A 219 24.03 -15.22 -34.06
N PRO A 220 25.22 -14.72 -34.44
CA PRO A 220 25.64 -13.35 -34.15
C PRO A 220 24.76 -12.30 -34.81
N ARG A 221 24.38 -12.48 -36.09
CA ARG A 221 23.54 -11.50 -36.82
C ARG A 221 22.07 -11.47 -36.39
N GLN A 222 21.58 -12.51 -35.69
CA GLN A 222 20.20 -12.55 -35.20
C GLN A 222 20.08 -12.06 -33.76
N ARG A 223 21.18 -12.10 -33.00
CA ARG A 223 21.24 -11.61 -31.61
C ARG A 223 20.82 -10.14 -31.55
N GLY A 224 19.95 -9.81 -30.61
CA GLY A 224 19.38 -8.47 -30.47
C GLY A 224 18.32 -8.06 -31.51
N THR A 225 17.93 -8.97 -32.43
CA THR A 225 16.85 -8.71 -33.40
C THR A 225 15.49 -9.01 -32.79
N HIS A 226 14.62 -8.01 -32.66
CA HIS A 226 13.27 -8.17 -32.13
C HIS A 226 12.24 -8.32 -33.28
N PRO A 227 11.22 -9.19 -33.19
CA PRO A 227 10.24 -9.37 -34.27
C PRO A 227 9.57 -8.07 -34.74
N THR A 228 9.21 -7.18 -33.80
CA THR A 228 8.52 -5.91 -34.12
C THR A 228 9.47 -4.78 -34.50
N TYR A 229 10.67 -4.73 -33.91
CA TYR A 229 11.59 -3.60 -34.04
C TYR A 229 12.78 -3.86 -34.98
N GLY A 230 12.90 -5.07 -35.51
CA GLY A 230 13.98 -5.47 -36.40
C GLY A 230 15.34 -5.58 -35.69
N THR A 231 16.41 -5.42 -36.48
CA THR A 231 17.81 -5.54 -36.04
C THR A 231 18.16 -4.47 -35.00
N ASN A 232 18.85 -4.86 -33.94
CA ASN A 232 19.17 -4.02 -32.77
C ASN A 232 17.94 -3.53 -31.98
N GLY A 233 16.77 -4.11 -32.24
CA GLY A 233 15.51 -3.81 -31.55
C GLY A 233 15.46 -4.21 -30.07
N CYS A 234 16.45 -4.94 -29.57
CA CYS A 234 16.51 -5.41 -28.17
C CYS A 234 16.54 -4.29 -27.12
N PHE A 235 17.03 -3.09 -27.46
CA PHE A 235 16.98 -1.95 -26.54
C PHE A 235 15.55 -1.42 -26.40
N LYS A 236 14.82 -1.23 -27.50
CA LYS A 236 13.39 -0.84 -27.46
C LYS A 236 12.53 -1.89 -26.76
N ALA A 237 12.78 -3.17 -27.03
CA ALA A 237 12.11 -4.26 -26.33
C ALA A 237 12.40 -4.29 -24.81
N LEU A 238 13.53 -3.73 -24.35
CA LEU A 238 13.79 -3.54 -22.92
C LEU A 238 13.11 -2.28 -22.39
N ASP A 239 13.10 -1.19 -23.15
CA ASP A 239 12.37 0.04 -22.80
C ASP A 239 10.87 -0.27 -22.54
N ASP A 240 10.24 -1.12 -23.36
CA ASP A 240 8.85 -1.61 -23.18
C ASP A 240 8.64 -2.42 -21.89
N ILE A 241 9.69 -3.04 -21.33
CA ILE A 241 9.64 -3.79 -20.07
C ILE A 241 9.85 -2.83 -18.90
N LEU A 242 10.81 -1.90 -19.02
CA LEU A 242 11.14 -0.91 -17.98
C LEU A 242 10.02 0.12 -17.77
N ASN A 243 9.26 0.44 -18.82
CA ASN A 243 8.15 1.39 -18.77
C ASN A 243 6.81 0.75 -18.35
N VAL A 244 6.76 -0.57 -18.08
CA VAL A 244 5.50 -1.22 -17.71
C VAL A 244 5.10 -0.85 -16.27
N LYS A 245 3.87 -0.37 -16.11
CA LYS A 245 3.27 -0.06 -14.81
C LYS A 245 2.63 -1.32 -14.24
N LEU A 246 2.97 -1.68 -12.99
CA LEU A 246 2.51 -2.90 -12.32
C LEU A 246 1.76 -2.58 -11.03
N ILE A 247 0.68 -3.33 -10.75
CA ILE A 247 0.05 -3.41 -9.43
C ILE A 247 0.29 -4.80 -8.86
N HIS A 248 0.63 -4.86 -7.57
CA HIS A 248 0.80 -6.09 -6.82
C HIS A 248 -0.41 -6.28 -5.89
N ILE A 249 -1.06 -7.45 -5.94
CA ILE A 249 -2.26 -7.76 -5.15
C ILE A 249 -2.04 -9.07 -4.41
N LEU A 250 -1.89 -8.99 -3.09
CA LEU A 250 -1.84 -10.16 -2.22
C LEU A 250 -3.25 -10.63 -1.91
N ASN A 251 -3.62 -11.80 -2.46
CA ASN A 251 -4.89 -12.45 -2.16
C ASN A 251 -4.81 -13.08 -0.76
N MET A 252 -5.52 -12.50 0.22
CA MET A 252 -5.50 -12.96 1.60
C MET A 252 -6.24 -14.29 1.80
N VAL A 253 -7.04 -14.76 0.82
CA VAL A 253 -7.69 -16.07 0.86
C VAL A 253 -6.71 -17.20 0.56
N THR A 254 -5.82 -17.01 -0.42
CA THR A 254 -4.87 -18.05 -0.89
C THR A 254 -3.44 -17.85 -0.40
N GLY A 255 -3.09 -16.63 0.02
CA GLY A 255 -1.73 -16.22 0.35
C GLY A 255 -0.83 -15.97 -0.87
N SER A 256 -1.40 -15.88 -2.09
CA SER A 256 -0.66 -15.66 -3.34
C SER A 256 -0.67 -14.21 -3.81
N THR A 257 0.46 -13.72 -4.31
CA THR A 257 0.57 -12.39 -4.92
C THR A 257 0.34 -12.46 -6.42
N HIS A 258 -0.73 -11.84 -6.89
CA HIS A 258 -1.00 -11.61 -8.31
C HIS A 258 -0.38 -10.27 -8.73
N VAL A 259 0.11 -10.17 -9.97
CA VAL A 259 0.74 -8.94 -10.49
C VAL A 259 0.17 -8.63 -11.85
N TYR A 260 -0.43 -7.44 -11.97
CA TYR A 260 -1.17 -7.03 -13.17
C TYR A 260 -0.48 -5.86 -13.85
N PRO A 261 -0.20 -5.92 -15.17
CA PRO A 261 0.22 -4.77 -15.94
C PRO A 261 -0.97 -3.83 -16.21
N LEU A 262 -0.73 -2.54 -16.00
CA LEU A 262 -1.67 -1.45 -16.24
C LEU A 262 -1.49 -0.87 -17.64
N ALA A 263 -2.61 -0.63 -18.33
CA ALA A 263 -2.66 0.22 -19.52
C ALA A 263 -2.95 1.69 -19.16
N GLU A 264 -2.62 2.61 -20.06
CA GLU A 264 -3.05 4.01 -19.92
C GLU A 264 -4.58 4.12 -20.02
N GLY A 265 -5.20 4.86 -19.09
CA GLY A 265 -6.66 4.98 -19.00
C GLY A 265 -7.39 3.75 -18.46
N GLU A 266 -6.69 2.74 -17.94
CA GLU A 266 -7.33 1.58 -17.32
C GLU A 266 -8.04 1.96 -15.99
N THR A 267 -9.28 1.50 -15.81
CA THR A 267 -10.11 1.83 -14.63
C THR A 267 -9.98 0.77 -13.53
N LEU A 268 -10.32 1.13 -12.30
CA LEU A 268 -10.41 0.16 -11.18
C LEU A 268 -11.33 -1.02 -11.50
N GLN A 269 -12.43 -0.80 -12.24
CA GLN A 269 -13.34 -1.88 -12.65
C GLN A 269 -12.64 -2.90 -13.56
N SER A 270 -11.89 -2.46 -14.57
CA SER A 270 -11.10 -3.35 -15.45
C SER A 270 -10.13 -4.23 -14.65
N ILE A 271 -9.53 -3.66 -13.61
CA ILE A 271 -8.63 -4.39 -12.70
C ILE A 271 -9.44 -5.39 -11.85
N LYS A 272 -10.65 -5.04 -11.37
CA LYS A 272 -11.55 -5.97 -10.66
C LYS A 272 -11.99 -7.16 -11.53
N VAL A 273 -12.28 -6.96 -12.82
CA VAL A 273 -12.53 -8.06 -13.78
C VAL A 273 -11.33 -9.02 -13.84
N LYS A 274 -10.11 -8.48 -13.98
CA LYS A 274 -8.86 -9.28 -14.03
C LYS A 274 -8.65 -10.07 -12.73
N ILE A 275 -8.92 -9.45 -11.57
CA ILE A 275 -8.85 -10.11 -10.27
C ILE A 275 -9.89 -11.25 -10.17
N GLU A 276 -11.11 -11.03 -10.64
CA GLU A 276 -12.16 -12.07 -10.59
C GLU A 276 -11.76 -13.30 -11.42
N ALA A 277 -11.21 -13.10 -12.62
CA ALA A 277 -10.74 -14.18 -13.48
C ALA A 277 -9.64 -15.05 -12.83
N ASP A 278 -8.72 -14.43 -12.08
CA ASP A 278 -7.59 -15.09 -11.42
C ASP A 278 -7.92 -15.68 -10.03
N THR A 279 -8.94 -15.13 -9.33
CA THR A 279 -9.21 -15.45 -7.92
C THR A 279 -10.58 -16.06 -7.64
N GLY A 280 -11.54 -15.93 -8.56
CA GLY A 280 -12.94 -16.36 -8.35
C GLY A 280 -13.73 -15.52 -7.34
N ILE A 281 -13.24 -14.33 -6.98
CA ILE A 281 -13.93 -13.37 -6.10
C ILE A 281 -14.66 -12.34 -6.97
N PRO A 282 -16.01 -12.29 -6.97
CA PRO A 282 -16.78 -11.34 -7.79
C PRO A 282 -16.49 -9.89 -7.46
N GLU A 283 -16.55 -9.00 -8.45
CA GLU A 283 -16.19 -7.58 -8.30
C GLU A 283 -16.82 -6.87 -7.09
N GLN A 284 -18.06 -7.21 -6.75
CA GLN A 284 -18.84 -6.68 -5.63
C GLN A 284 -18.32 -7.15 -4.25
N ASP A 285 -17.71 -8.33 -4.19
CA ASP A 285 -17.22 -9.01 -2.97
C ASP A 285 -15.71 -8.76 -2.75
N GLN A 286 -15.03 -8.10 -3.70
CA GLN A 286 -13.62 -7.73 -3.62
C GLN A 286 -13.40 -6.46 -2.78
N GLU A 287 -13.00 -6.62 -1.52
CA GLU A 287 -12.45 -5.53 -0.71
C GLU A 287 -10.92 -5.42 -0.95
N LEU A 288 -10.49 -4.30 -1.52
CA LEU A 288 -9.07 -4.00 -1.74
C LEU A 288 -8.60 -2.92 -0.75
N LEU A 289 -7.69 -3.31 0.15
CA LEU A 289 -7.09 -2.41 1.16
C LEU A 289 -5.63 -2.08 0.82
N GLN A 290 -5.24 -0.83 1.05
CA GLN A 290 -3.83 -0.43 1.16
C GLN A 290 -3.25 -0.78 2.55
N GLU A 291 -1.93 -0.72 2.74
CA GLU A 291 -1.30 -0.93 4.06
C GLU A 291 -1.89 -0.01 5.15
N GLY A 292 -2.27 1.22 4.78
CA GLY A 292 -2.98 2.16 5.66
C GLY A 292 -4.39 1.74 6.09
N GLY A 293 -4.91 0.59 5.64
CA GLY A 293 -6.28 0.10 5.88
C GLY A 293 -7.37 0.91 5.18
N LEU A 294 -7.01 1.68 4.15
CA LEU A 294 -7.93 2.47 3.33
C LEU A 294 -8.45 1.59 2.18
N VAL A 295 -9.75 1.68 1.90
CA VAL A 295 -10.40 1.03 0.76
C VAL A 295 -10.09 1.82 -0.51
N LEU A 296 -9.82 1.12 -1.62
CA LEU A 296 -9.76 1.75 -2.94
C LEU A 296 -11.15 2.22 -3.40
N PHE A 297 -11.35 3.53 -3.51
CA PHE A 297 -12.60 4.13 -4.01
C PHE A 297 -12.60 4.26 -5.54
N PRO A 298 -13.71 3.95 -6.24
CA PRO A 298 -13.79 4.02 -7.71
C PRO A 298 -13.54 5.42 -8.31
N GLU A 299 -13.90 6.47 -7.58
CA GLU A 299 -14.06 7.83 -8.12
C GLU A 299 -12.75 8.64 -8.23
N LYS A 300 -11.62 8.14 -7.71
CA LYS A 300 -10.38 8.92 -7.54
C LYS A 300 -9.12 8.32 -8.16
N LEU A 301 -9.24 7.23 -8.92
CA LEU A 301 -8.07 6.54 -9.46
C LEU A 301 -7.65 7.08 -10.83
N ASP A 302 -6.90 8.19 -10.83
CA ASP A 302 -5.80 8.34 -11.79
C ASP A 302 -4.77 7.26 -11.43
N VAL A 303 -4.93 6.06 -12.01
CA VAL A 303 -4.07 4.90 -11.74
C VAL A 303 -2.61 5.22 -12.11
N GLN A 304 -2.41 6.19 -13.00
CA GLN A 304 -1.12 6.83 -13.26
C GLN A 304 -0.43 7.31 -11.98
N TYR A 305 -1.06 8.07 -11.09
CA TYR A 305 -0.40 8.63 -9.90
C TYR A 305 0.12 7.60 -8.90
N LEU A 306 -0.52 6.43 -8.79
CA LEU A 306 -0.02 5.32 -7.95
C LEU A 306 1.12 4.55 -8.62
N ALA A 307 1.12 4.47 -9.95
CA ALA A 307 2.14 3.76 -10.72
C ALA A 307 3.28 4.65 -11.25
N ASP A 308 3.21 5.97 -11.11
CA ASP A 308 4.22 6.95 -11.52
C ASP A 308 5.33 7.19 -10.48
N ILE A 309 5.41 6.32 -9.46
CA ILE A 309 6.59 6.24 -8.60
C ILE A 309 7.74 5.64 -9.43
N LYS A 310 8.48 6.55 -10.07
CA LYS A 310 9.70 6.28 -10.84
C LYS A 310 10.62 5.34 -10.06
N LEU A 311 11.42 4.55 -10.79
CA LEU A 311 12.49 3.66 -10.31
C LEU A 311 13.48 4.27 -9.28
N ASN A 312 13.39 5.56 -9.00
CA ASN A 312 14.22 6.28 -8.05
C ASN A 312 13.75 6.11 -6.60
N ASP A 313 12.45 6.18 -6.28
CA ASP A 313 12.00 6.30 -4.89
C ASP A 313 12.28 5.01 -4.08
N THR A 314 13.06 5.14 -3.00
CA THR A 314 13.55 4.02 -2.17
C THR A 314 12.45 3.29 -1.42
N THR A 315 11.27 3.89 -1.30
CA THR A 315 10.08 3.32 -0.63
C THR A 315 9.11 2.58 -1.57
N ALA A 316 9.26 2.73 -2.90
CA ALA A 316 8.26 2.35 -3.90
C ALA A 316 7.76 0.89 -3.86
N ALA A 317 8.63 -0.07 -3.53
CA ALA A 317 8.31 -1.50 -3.61
C ALA A 317 7.24 -1.95 -2.59
N ASP A 318 7.06 -1.21 -1.50
CA ASP A 318 6.02 -1.46 -0.50
C ASP A 318 4.76 -0.59 -0.72
N ILE A 319 4.84 0.47 -1.53
CA ILE A 319 3.72 1.43 -1.72
C ILE A 319 2.63 0.87 -2.66
N ASN A 320 2.99 -0.01 -3.60
CA ASN A 320 2.10 -0.53 -4.64
C ASN A 320 1.55 -1.95 -4.37
N LEU A 321 1.60 -2.39 -3.11
CA LEU A 321 0.98 -3.64 -2.66
C LEU A 321 -0.41 -3.39 -2.07
N PHE A 322 -1.42 -4.04 -2.65
CA PHE A 322 -2.79 -4.07 -2.15
C PHE A 322 -3.12 -5.44 -1.58
N PHE A 323 -3.98 -5.45 -0.56
CA PHE A 323 -4.46 -6.66 0.11
C PHE A 323 -5.91 -6.90 -0.29
N LEU A 324 -6.17 -8.04 -0.91
CA LEU A 324 -7.50 -8.45 -1.37
C LEU A 324 -8.16 -9.37 -0.33
N PHE A 325 -9.37 -8.99 0.08
CA PHE A 325 -10.26 -9.77 0.93
C PHE A 325 -11.55 -10.12 0.17
N ASP A 326 -12.22 -11.19 0.60
CA ASP A 326 -13.51 -11.65 0.06
C ASP A 326 -14.55 -11.39 1.15
N ASP A 327 -15.44 -10.42 0.93
CA ASP A 327 -16.43 -10.01 1.93
C ASP A 327 -17.45 -11.10 2.27
N ARG A 328 -17.54 -12.17 1.46
CA ARG A 328 -18.37 -13.35 1.76
C ARG A 328 -17.72 -14.28 2.80
N LYS A 329 -16.40 -14.16 3.04
CA LYS A 329 -15.67 -15.06 3.94
C LYS A 329 -15.68 -14.58 5.39
N VAL A 330 -16.52 -15.25 6.18
CA VAL A 330 -16.60 -15.09 7.65
C VAL A 330 -15.39 -15.74 8.36
N ALA A 331 -14.72 -16.71 7.73
CA ALA A 331 -13.52 -17.36 8.25
C ALA A 331 -12.50 -17.63 7.13
N TYR A 332 -11.22 -17.48 7.47
CA TYR A 332 -10.09 -17.66 6.57
C TYR A 332 -9.31 -18.92 6.97
N GLU A 333 -9.20 -19.87 6.04
CA GLU A 333 -8.45 -21.10 6.26
C GLU A 333 -6.94 -20.86 6.22
N SER A 334 -6.21 -21.49 7.13
CA SER A 334 -4.76 -21.32 7.26
C SER A 334 -3.93 -22.18 6.28
N GLN A 335 -4.55 -22.81 5.28
CA GLN A 335 -3.91 -23.76 4.35
C GLN A 335 -3.21 -23.05 3.18
N ILE A 336 -2.39 -22.04 3.48
CA ILE A 336 -1.49 -21.44 2.49
C ILE A 336 -0.39 -22.45 2.18
N SER A 337 -0.29 -22.88 0.93
CA SER A 337 0.84 -23.70 0.48
C SER A 337 2.11 -22.83 0.40
N PRO A 338 3.23 -23.23 1.03
CA PRO A 338 4.49 -22.50 0.89
C PRO A 338 4.98 -22.55 -0.56
N ARG A 339 5.80 -21.56 -0.97
CA ARG A 339 6.37 -21.51 -2.32
C ARG A 339 7.08 -22.83 -2.70
N PRO A 340 6.90 -23.33 -3.93
CA PRO A 340 7.56 -24.55 -4.37
C PRO A 340 9.09 -24.40 -4.30
N HIS A 341 9.77 -25.45 -3.85
CA HIS A 341 11.22 -25.46 -3.76
C HIS A 341 11.89 -25.78 -5.11
N PRO A 342 13.06 -25.20 -5.42
CA PRO A 342 13.89 -25.60 -6.56
C PRO A 342 14.23 -27.10 -6.56
N GLU A 343 14.44 -27.69 -7.75
CA GLU A 343 14.86 -29.10 -7.91
C GLU A 343 16.03 -29.49 -6.99
N SER A 344 17.01 -28.61 -6.86
CA SER A 344 18.21 -28.79 -6.03
C SER A 344 17.91 -28.87 -4.52
N ILE A 345 16.89 -28.18 -4.02
CA ILE A 345 16.44 -28.30 -2.63
C ILE A 345 15.65 -29.60 -2.46
N ASN A 346 14.73 -29.93 -3.38
CA ASN A 346 13.98 -31.18 -3.32
C ASN A 346 14.90 -32.41 -3.30
N TYR A 347 16.00 -32.36 -4.04
CA TYR A 347 17.02 -33.41 -4.08
C TYR A 347 17.73 -33.61 -2.72
N ILE A 348 18.15 -32.54 -2.03
CA ILE A 348 18.79 -32.67 -0.71
C ILE A 348 17.79 -32.90 0.43
N LEU A 349 16.50 -32.61 0.24
CA LEU A 349 15.46 -32.99 1.20
C LEU A 349 15.22 -34.51 1.20
N GLN A 350 15.44 -35.19 0.07
CA GLN A 350 15.35 -36.65 -0.04
C GLN A 350 16.54 -37.37 0.62
N ASP A 351 17.77 -36.87 0.44
CA ASP A 351 18.97 -37.37 1.13
C ASP A 351 19.87 -36.23 1.65
N PRO A 352 19.64 -35.76 2.90
CA PRO A 352 20.44 -34.72 3.52
C PRO A 352 21.88 -35.13 3.85
N LYS A 353 22.18 -36.44 3.88
CA LYS A 353 23.50 -37.01 4.23
C LYS A 353 24.42 -37.16 3.02
N ARG A 354 23.89 -36.97 1.82
CA ARG A 354 24.67 -37.06 0.58
C ARG A 354 25.84 -36.08 0.60
N ASN A 355 27.05 -36.61 0.40
CA ASN A 355 28.22 -35.78 0.19
C ASN A 355 28.12 -35.05 -1.16
N LEU A 356 28.17 -33.71 -1.12
CA LEU A 356 28.22 -32.84 -2.28
C LEU A 356 29.58 -32.15 -2.37
N SER A 357 30.00 -31.79 -3.59
CA SER A 357 31.20 -30.96 -3.78
C SER A 357 31.02 -29.55 -3.21
N PHE A 358 32.11 -28.85 -2.88
CA PHE A 358 32.04 -27.48 -2.35
C PHE A 358 31.23 -26.51 -3.23
N LEU A 359 31.30 -26.65 -4.57
CA LEU A 359 30.52 -25.82 -5.50
C LEU A 359 29.02 -26.12 -5.43
N GLN A 360 28.65 -27.40 -5.35
CA GLN A 360 27.26 -27.83 -5.15
C GLN A 360 26.73 -27.38 -3.79
N LEU A 361 27.51 -27.54 -2.70
CA LEU A 361 27.16 -27.03 -1.37
C LEU A 361 26.93 -25.51 -1.40
N ARG A 362 27.83 -24.73 -2.03
CA ARG A 362 27.69 -23.27 -2.15
C ARG A 362 26.42 -22.85 -2.91
N LYS A 363 25.99 -23.63 -3.92
CA LYS A 363 24.73 -23.38 -4.62
C LYS A 363 23.53 -23.71 -3.72
N VAL A 364 23.49 -24.93 -3.19
CA VAL A 364 22.35 -25.46 -2.45
C VAL A 364 22.14 -24.73 -1.12
N TRP A 365 23.19 -24.46 -0.34
CA TRP A 365 23.05 -23.76 0.94
C TRP A 365 22.59 -22.31 0.77
N GLY A 366 23.02 -21.64 -0.31
CA GLY A 366 22.53 -20.30 -0.67
C GLY A 366 21.05 -20.33 -1.04
N GLN A 367 20.62 -21.31 -1.82
CA GLN A 367 19.21 -21.51 -2.17
C GLN A 367 18.34 -21.86 -0.96
N VAL A 368 18.82 -22.66 -0.02
CA VAL A 368 18.07 -22.98 1.23
C VAL A 368 17.94 -21.75 2.12
N TRP A 369 19.00 -20.98 2.32
CA TRP A 369 18.90 -19.72 3.06
C TRP A 369 17.94 -18.74 2.36
N HIS A 370 18.02 -18.62 1.03
CA HIS A 370 17.06 -17.81 0.25
C HIS A 370 15.61 -18.28 0.42
N ALA A 371 15.36 -19.60 0.49
CA ALA A 371 14.03 -20.15 0.77
C ALA A 371 13.55 -19.79 2.19
N ILE A 372 14.42 -19.86 3.21
CA ILE A 372 14.09 -19.45 4.59
C ILE A 372 13.81 -17.94 4.64
N ARG A 373 14.61 -17.12 3.95
CA ARG A 373 14.40 -15.67 3.82
C ARG A 373 13.05 -15.38 3.15
N SER A 374 12.72 -16.10 2.07
CA SER A 374 11.45 -15.98 1.35
C SER A 374 10.25 -16.32 2.23
N LEU A 375 10.32 -17.38 3.05
CA LEU A 375 9.28 -17.69 4.04
C LEU A 375 9.07 -16.55 5.06
N ASN A 376 10.16 -15.88 5.47
CA ASN A 376 10.06 -14.74 6.38
C ASN A 376 9.45 -13.50 5.69
N GLU A 377 9.87 -13.20 4.46
CA GLU A 377 9.31 -12.14 3.64
C GLU A 377 7.80 -12.37 3.38
N ASP A 378 7.39 -13.58 3.01
CA ASP A 378 5.99 -13.96 2.79
C ASP A 378 5.13 -13.83 4.05
N PHE A 379 5.64 -14.30 5.21
CA PHE A 379 4.95 -14.13 6.48
C PHE A 379 4.75 -12.65 6.85
N ASN A 380 5.79 -11.83 6.66
CA ASN A 380 5.73 -10.40 6.97
C ASN A 380 4.72 -9.67 6.07
N GLN A 381 4.61 -10.03 4.78
CA GLN A 381 3.59 -9.45 3.89
C GLN A 381 2.16 -9.82 4.29
N LEU A 382 1.92 -11.08 4.68
CA LEU A 382 0.63 -11.50 5.22
C LEU A 382 0.31 -10.80 6.55
N GLN A 383 1.31 -10.55 7.40
CA GLN A 383 1.16 -9.76 8.62
C GLN A 383 0.82 -8.29 8.33
N LYS A 384 1.37 -7.68 7.26
CA LYS A 384 0.93 -6.36 6.78
C LYS A 384 -0.54 -6.37 6.37
N GLY A 385 -1.00 -7.40 5.66
CA GLY A 385 -2.40 -7.57 5.28
C GLY A 385 -3.35 -7.66 6.48
N GLN A 386 -3.02 -8.47 7.50
CA GLN A 386 -3.81 -8.52 8.74
C GLN A 386 -3.83 -7.16 9.47
N ARG A 387 -2.71 -6.43 9.49
CA ARG A 387 -2.64 -5.07 10.05
C ARG A 387 -3.48 -4.07 9.26
N ALA A 388 -3.55 -4.18 7.93
CA ALA A 388 -4.42 -3.36 7.09
C ALA A 388 -5.91 -3.60 7.39
N ALA A 389 -6.33 -4.87 7.51
CA ALA A 389 -7.70 -5.23 7.93
C ALA A 389 -8.01 -4.72 9.35
N MET A 390 -7.07 -4.82 10.29
CA MET A 390 -7.25 -4.26 11.64
C MET A 390 -7.36 -2.73 11.62
N ARG A 391 -6.55 -2.03 10.83
CA ARG A 391 -6.64 -0.56 10.65
C ARG A 391 -8.01 -0.15 10.07
N ASN A 392 -8.53 -0.92 9.10
CA ASN A 392 -9.87 -0.72 8.53
C ASN A 392 -10.96 -0.91 9.60
N LEU A 393 -10.95 -2.02 10.34
CA LEU A 393 -11.87 -2.31 11.45
C LEU A 393 -11.89 -1.18 12.50
N LEU A 394 -10.73 -0.65 12.86
CA LEU A 394 -10.63 0.44 13.84
C LEU A 394 -11.22 1.76 13.34
N ARG A 395 -11.17 2.04 12.02
CA ARG A 395 -11.91 3.17 11.44
C ARG A 395 -13.43 2.96 11.55
N HIS A 396 -13.93 1.79 11.18
CA HIS A 396 -15.36 1.48 11.34
C HIS A 396 -15.81 1.57 12.80
N ASN A 397 -15.04 1.04 13.75
CA ASN A 397 -15.33 1.17 15.18
C ASN A 397 -15.32 2.64 15.66
N SER A 398 -14.42 3.48 15.14
CA SER A 398 -14.41 4.92 15.46
C SER A 398 -15.69 5.60 14.98
N THR A 399 -16.12 5.36 13.74
CA THR A 399 -17.39 5.90 13.20
C THR A 399 -18.59 5.39 13.98
N LEU A 400 -18.66 4.08 14.25
CA LEU A 400 -19.75 3.47 15.04
C LEU A 400 -19.79 4.01 16.47
N SER A 401 -18.63 4.30 17.08
CA SER A 401 -18.55 4.97 18.39
C SER A 401 -19.15 6.37 18.38
N LYS A 402 -18.86 7.16 17.33
CA LYS A 402 -19.45 8.50 17.15
C LYS A 402 -20.96 8.41 17.02
N MET A 403 -21.47 7.54 16.14
CA MET A 403 -22.92 7.33 15.95
C MET A 403 -23.61 6.85 17.25
N LYS A 404 -23.01 5.89 17.97
CA LYS A 404 -23.51 5.43 19.28
C LYS A 404 -23.65 6.59 20.28
N ASN A 405 -22.66 7.46 20.36
CA ASN A 405 -22.67 8.60 21.29
C ASN A 405 -23.76 9.62 20.89
N THR A 406 -23.91 9.92 19.60
CA THR A 406 -24.98 10.77 19.08
C THR A 406 -26.36 10.16 19.35
N MET A 407 -26.58 8.88 19.04
CA MET A 407 -27.82 8.16 19.34
C MET A 407 -28.18 8.21 20.83
N ALA A 408 -27.21 7.97 21.73
CA ALA A 408 -27.44 8.06 23.17
C ALA A 408 -27.83 9.48 23.62
N SER A 409 -27.20 10.52 23.06
CA SER A 409 -27.54 11.93 23.33
C SER A 409 -28.95 12.26 22.84
N LEU A 410 -29.30 11.88 21.61
CA LEU A 410 -30.65 12.04 21.06
C LEU A 410 -31.70 11.31 21.91
N SER A 411 -31.37 10.16 22.49
CA SER A 411 -32.30 9.42 23.37
C SER A 411 -32.60 10.18 24.65
N GLN A 412 -31.59 10.81 25.25
CA GLN A 412 -31.77 11.64 26.45
C GLN A 412 -32.57 12.92 26.13
N GLN A 413 -32.30 13.55 24.98
CA GLN A 413 -33.05 14.73 24.53
C GLN A 413 -34.51 14.40 24.22
N LEU A 414 -34.77 13.29 23.52
CA LEU A 414 -36.13 12.84 23.21
C LEU A 414 -36.89 12.49 24.49
N LYS A 415 -36.28 11.73 25.42
CA LYS A 415 -36.85 11.44 26.75
C LYS A 415 -37.26 12.71 27.48
N ALA A 416 -36.35 13.68 27.60
CA ALA A 416 -36.64 14.95 28.28
C ALA A 416 -37.79 15.73 27.61
N LYS A 417 -37.90 15.70 26.27
CA LYS A 417 -39.01 16.33 25.53
C LYS A 417 -40.33 15.59 25.70
N LEU A 418 -40.31 14.25 25.74
CA LEU A 418 -41.48 13.42 26.04
C LEU A 418 -41.97 13.67 27.46
N ASP A 419 -41.10 13.65 28.47
CA ASP A 419 -41.43 13.90 29.88
C ASP A 419 -41.99 15.32 30.11
N PHE A 420 -41.39 16.33 29.45
CA PHE A 420 -41.90 17.70 29.43
C PHE A 420 -43.29 17.78 28.78
N PHE A 421 -43.48 17.13 27.62
CA PHE A 421 -44.78 17.10 26.95
C PHE A 421 -45.85 16.42 27.81
N LYS A 422 -45.56 15.24 28.39
CA LYS A 422 -46.47 14.50 29.27
C LYS A 422 -46.91 15.34 30.46
N THR A 423 -45.97 16.00 31.13
CA THR A 423 -46.27 16.92 32.24
C THR A 423 -47.13 18.10 31.75
N SER A 424 -46.79 18.66 30.58
CA SER A 424 -47.48 19.83 30.01
C SER A 424 -48.91 19.51 29.54
N ILE A 425 -49.16 18.33 28.96
CA ILE A 425 -50.51 17.92 28.54
C ILE A 425 -51.38 17.48 29.71
N GLN A 426 -50.80 16.84 30.74
CA GLN A 426 -51.53 16.47 31.95
C GLN A 426 -52.08 17.71 32.67
N ILE A 427 -51.28 18.77 32.81
CA ILE A 427 -51.73 20.05 33.39
C ILE A 427 -52.88 20.64 32.55
N ASP A 428 -52.76 20.66 31.23
CA ASP A 428 -53.79 21.19 30.34
C ASP A 428 -55.10 20.38 30.43
N LEU A 429 -55.01 19.05 30.55
CA LEU A 429 -56.17 18.15 30.75
C LEU A 429 -56.83 18.32 32.13
N GLU A 430 -56.04 18.39 33.21
CA GLU A 430 -56.54 18.63 34.57
C GLU A 430 -57.26 19.97 34.67
N LYS A 431 -56.62 21.06 34.20
CA LYS A 431 -57.22 22.41 34.23
C LYS A 431 -58.39 22.56 33.26
N TYR A 432 -58.38 21.86 32.14
CA TYR A 432 -59.56 21.78 31.27
C TYR A 432 -60.74 21.09 31.98
N ASN A 433 -60.50 20.01 32.73
CA ASN A 433 -61.56 19.31 33.48
C ASN A 433 -62.11 20.15 34.65
N GLU A 434 -61.25 20.84 35.41
CA GLU A 434 -61.66 21.75 36.50
C GLU A 434 -62.62 22.85 36.01
N GLN A 435 -62.44 23.36 34.78
CA GLN A 435 -63.28 24.43 34.23
C GLN A 435 -64.53 23.96 33.47
N ILE A 436 -64.82 22.65 33.37
CA ILE A 436 -65.99 22.14 32.62
C ILE A 436 -67.31 22.70 33.16
N GLU A 437 -67.44 22.87 34.48
CA GLU A 437 -68.69 23.26 35.14
C GLU A 437 -69.03 24.76 34.95
N PHE A 438 -68.02 25.62 34.76
CA PHE A 438 -68.18 27.08 34.75
C PHE A 438 -67.60 27.78 33.49
N GLY A 439 -66.97 27.05 32.57
CA GLY A 439 -66.14 27.57 31.50
C GLY A 439 -66.57 27.19 30.08
N ILE A 440 -65.59 26.84 29.23
CA ILE A 440 -65.81 26.47 27.82
C ILE A 440 -65.67 24.95 27.67
N THR A 441 -66.73 24.32 27.18
CA THR A 441 -66.76 22.90 26.83
C THR A 441 -66.58 22.69 25.32
N SER A 442 -65.64 21.81 24.96
CA SER A 442 -65.34 21.36 23.60
C SER A 442 -64.90 19.90 23.62
N GLU A 443 -65.85 18.99 23.45
CA GLU A 443 -65.61 17.54 23.46
C GLU A 443 -64.58 17.10 22.41
N LYS A 444 -64.61 17.72 21.22
CA LYS A 444 -63.63 17.47 20.14
C LYS A 444 -62.19 17.79 20.55
N LEU A 445 -61.99 18.82 21.36
CA LEU A 445 -60.68 19.24 21.83
C LEU A 445 -60.17 18.33 22.96
N LEU A 446 -61.06 17.92 23.88
CA LEU A 446 -60.74 16.92 24.90
C LEU A 446 -60.34 15.57 24.27
N LEU A 447 -61.06 15.11 23.24
CA LEU A 447 -60.71 13.91 22.49
C LEU A 447 -59.35 14.07 21.78
N ALA A 448 -59.15 15.16 21.06
CA ALA A 448 -57.87 15.43 20.38
C ALA A 448 -56.69 15.48 21.35
N TRP A 449 -56.83 16.04 22.56
CA TRP A 449 -55.75 16.09 23.54
C TRP A 449 -55.46 14.71 24.15
N LYS A 450 -56.47 13.88 24.40
CA LYS A 450 -56.28 12.47 24.78
C LYS A 450 -55.61 11.65 23.67
N GLU A 451 -55.93 11.90 22.41
CA GLU A 451 -55.22 11.30 21.27
C GLU A 451 -53.75 11.74 21.22
N MET A 452 -53.45 13.01 21.51
CA MET A 452 -52.06 13.50 21.58
C MET A 452 -51.26 12.83 22.70
N GLU A 453 -51.86 12.66 23.88
CA GLU A 453 -51.28 11.95 25.02
C GLU A 453 -50.95 10.50 24.65
N GLN A 454 -51.93 9.74 24.12
CA GLN A 454 -51.72 8.36 23.67
C GLN A 454 -50.69 8.26 22.53
N THR A 455 -50.69 9.22 21.61
CA THR A 455 -49.70 9.28 20.51
C THR A 455 -48.28 9.46 21.04
N VAL A 456 -48.10 10.18 22.16
CA VAL A 456 -46.80 10.42 22.80
C VAL A 456 -46.39 9.26 23.73
N GLU A 457 -47.35 8.55 24.32
CA GLU A 457 -47.06 7.36 25.14
C GLU A 457 -46.48 6.19 24.32
N LEU A 458 -46.85 6.09 23.03
CA LEU A 458 -46.31 5.12 22.08
C LEU A 458 -44.96 5.53 21.46
N ARG A 459 -44.33 6.62 21.93
CA ARG A 459 -43.09 7.19 21.36
C ARG A 459 -41.94 7.09 22.35
N GLY A 460 -40.72 7.06 21.80
CA GLY A 460 -39.50 6.83 22.58
C GLY A 460 -38.90 5.46 22.30
N ARG A 461 -37.58 5.45 22.04
CA ARG A 461 -36.83 4.28 21.55
C ARG A 461 -35.82 3.75 22.57
N GLU A 462 -36.06 3.97 23.85
CA GLU A 462 -35.09 3.67 24.92
C GLU A 462 -34.64 2.20 24.93
N GLY A 463 -35.56 1.25 24.72
CA GLY A 463 -35.22 -0.17 24.63
C GLY A 463 -34.38 -0.52 23.39
N ASP A 464 -34.68 0.07 22.24
CA ASP A 464 -33.91 -0.12 20.99
C ASP A 464 -32.49 0.43 21.17
N VAL A 465 -32.37 1.65 21.70
CA VAL A 465 -31.10 2.31 22.01
C VAL A 465 -30.30 1.51 23.04
N GLU A 466 -30.91 1.03 24.12
CA GLU A 466 -30.22 0.23 25.14
C GLU A 466 -29.69 -1.08 24.54
N GLN A 467 -30.47 -1.75 23.68
CA GLN A 467 -30.05 -2.98 23.01
C GLN A 467 -28.88 -2.73 22.04
N LEU A 468 -28.92 -1.63 21.27
CA LEU A 468 -27.85 -1.26 20.34
C LEU A 468 -26.58 -0.80 21.07
N VAL A 469 -26.70 -0.06 22.17
CA VAL A 469 -25.56 0.30 23.03
C VAL A 469 -24.92 -0.96 23.62
N LYS A 470 -25.70 -1.91 24.14
CA LYS A 470 -25.18 -3.21 24.63
C LYS A 470 -24.44 -3.98 23.54
N LYS A 471 -24.99 -4.08 22.32
CA LYS A 471 -24.34 -4.73 21.17
C LYS A 471 -23.04 -4.04 20.76
N THR A 472 -23.04 -2.71 20.69
CA THR A 472 -21.84 -1.92 20.33
C THR A 472 -20.76 -2.03 21.40
N MET A 473 -21.13 -2.06 22.68
CA MET A 473 -20.17 -2.23 23.79
C MET A 473 -19.56 -3.63 23.79
N ALA A 474 -20.34 -4.68 23.54
CA ALA A 474 -19.83 -6.04 23.37
C ALA A 474 -18.82 -6.13 22.20
N LEU A 475 -19.16 -5.57 21.05
CA LEU A 475 -18.24 -5.48 19.90
C LEU A 475 -16.95 -4.71 20.23
N GLN A 476 -17.04 -3.65 21.05
CA GLN A 476 -15.86 -2.89 21.48
C GLN A 476 -14.95 -3.70 22.40
N THR A 477 -15.52 -4.57 23.26
CA THR A 477 -14.74 -5.55 24.04
C THR A 477 -14.03 -6.53 23.11
N ASP A 478 -14.73 -7.16 22.16
CA ASP A 478 -14.14 -8.08 21.18
C ASP A 478 -12.93 -7.43 20.45
N ILE A 479 -13.08 -6.19 20.01
CA ILE A 479 -12.04 -5.44 19.29
C ILE A 479 -10.82 -5.14 20.19
N VAL A 480 -11.04 -4.75 21.45
CA VAL A 480 -9.95 -4.48 22.40
C VAL A 480 -9.22 -5.77 22.80
N GLU A 481 -9.92 -6.89 22.92
CA GLU A 481 -9.29 -8.20 23.13
C GLU A 481 -8.41 -8.60 21.93
N LEU A 482 -8.88 -8.39 20.69
CA LEU A 482 -8.08 -8.65 19.48
C LEU A 482 -6.81 -7.79 19.41
N GLN A 483 -6.87 -6.53 19.83
CA GLN A 483 -5.68 -5.66 19.94
C GLN A 483 -4.68 -6.16 21.00
N ARG A 484 -5.17 -6.75 22.10
CA ARG A 484 -4.34 -7.22 23.22
C ARG A 484 -3.63 -8.55 22.96
N ILE A 485 -4.02 -9.32 21.94
CA ILE A 485 -3.34 -10.57 21.60
C ILE A 485 -1.88 -10.24 21.26
N PRO A 486 -0.89 -10.74 22.04
CA PRO A 486 0.51 -10.40 21.79
C PRO A 486 0.91 -10.85 20.38
N GLN A 487 1.41 -9.92 19.56
CA GLN A 487 2.07 -10.25 18.29
C GLN A 487 3.40 -10.97 18.58
N GLY A 488 3.31 -12.25 18.94
CA GLY A 488 4.46 -13.16 19.10
C GLY A 488 5.41 -12.86 20.26
N ARG A 489 4.96 -12.85 21.52
CA ARG A 489 5.91 -12.90 22.67
C ARG A 489 6.58 -14.28 22.78
N LYS A 490 7.77 -14.39 22.20
CA LYS A 490 8.92 -15.25 22.59
C LYS A 490 8.59 -16.63 23.20
N GLN A 491 8.07 -17.56 22.41
CA GLN A 491 8.19 -19.00 22.66
C GLN A 491 8.61 -19.75 21.39
N GLY A 492 9.89 -20.10 21.32
CA GLY A 492 10.57 -20.65 20.14
C GLY A 492 11.48 -19.61 19.46
N SER A 493 12.43 -20.09 18.66
CA SER A 493 13.21 -19.24 17.74
C SER A 493 12.27 -18.57 16.75
N SER A 494 12.39 -17.26 16.54
CA SER A 494 11.66 -16.61 15.46
C SER A 494 12.14 -17.12 14.09
N LEU A 495 11.32 -16.86 13.09
CA LEU A 495 11.66 -17.11 11.69
C LEU A 495 12.89 -16.27 11.27
N ASP A 496 13.03 -15.08 11.84
CA ASP A 496 14.20 -14.19 11.75
C ASP A 496 15.48 -14.79 12.37
N ASP A 497 15.34 -15.51 13.50
CA ASP A 497 16.47 -16.19 14.15
C ASP A 497 16.95 -17.38 13.30
N LEU A 498 16.03 -18.08 12.63
CA LEU A 498 16.32 -19.18 11.71
C LEU A 498 16.94 -18.67 10.40
N GLU A 499 16.46 -17.55 9.87
CA GLU A 499 17.06 -16.84 8.73
C GLU A 499 18.50 -16.39 9.05
N THR A 500 18.71 -15.78 10.22
CA THR A 500 20.04 -15.37 10.69
C THR A 500 20.98 -16.58 10.87
N GLN A 501 20.51 -17.69 11.45
CA GLN A 501 21.31 -18.92 11.56
C GLN A 501 21.70 -19.48 10.19
N ALA A 502 20.77 -19.52 9.23
CA ALA A 502 21.04 -20.01 7.88
C ALA A 502 22.02 -19.10 7.12
N ARG A 503 21.86 -17.78 7.25
CA ARG A 503 22.80 -16.77 6.74
C ARG A 503 24.21 -16.96 7.29
N ASP A 504 24.33 -17.20 8.59
CA ASP A 504 25.63 -17.35 9.26
C ASP A 504 26.31 -18.68 8.89
N LEU A 505 25.57 -19.78 8.70
CA LEU A 505 26.11 -21.02 8.13
C LEU A 505 26.59 -20.82 6.68
N TYR A 506 25.83 -20.08 5.86
CA TYR A 506 26.22 -19.79 4.49
C TYR A 506 27.45 -18.88 4.40
N ARG A 507 27.53 -17.86 5.28
CA ARG A 507 28.71 -17.00 5.46
C ARG A 507 29.95 -17.86 5.77
N LYS A 508 29.88 -18.67 6.81
CA LYS A 508 30.96 -19.59 7.22
C LYS A 508 31.40 -20.50 6.08
N LEU A 509 30.48 -21.05 5.27
CA LEU A 509 30.81 -21.87 4.10
C LEU A 509 31.58 -21.07 3.04
N ARG A 510 31.14 -19.84 2.73
CA ARG A 510 31.78 -18.99 1.71
C ARG A 510 33.14 -18.45 2.13
N GLU A 511 33.32 -18.17 3.41
CA GLU A 511 34.57 -17.64 3.99
C GLU A 511 35.65 -18.72 4.20
N LYS A 512 35.32 -20.02 4.07
CA LYS A 512 36.31 -21.11 4.20
C LYS A 512 37.57 -20.86 3.35
N PRO A 513 38.79 -20.95 3.93
CA PRO A 513 40.06 -20.97 3.21
C PRO A 513 40.07 -22.03 2.10
N ARG A 514 40.85 -21.82 1.03
CA ARG A 514 40.78 -22.67 -0.19
C ARG A 514 41.14 -24.13 0.08
N ASP A 515 42.07 -24.35 0.99
CA ASP A 515 42.52 -25.64 1.55
C ASP A 515 41.42 -26.40 2.30
N GLN A 516 40.41 -25.71 2.86
CA GLN A 516 39.32 -26.29 3.65
C GLN A 516 38.03 -26.52 2.83
N ARG A 517 38.08 -26.38 1.50
CA ARG A 517 36.94 -26.52 0.59
C ARG A 517 36.74 -27.95 0.12
N THR A 518 36.50 -28.84 1.07
CA THR A 518 36.21 -30.26 0.84
C THR A 518 34.73 -30.50 0.49
N SER A 519 34.39 -31.74 0.15
CA SER A 519 33.00 -32.22 0.16
C SER A 519 32.44 -32.29 1.58
N GLY A 520 31.12 -32.32 1.69
CA GLY A 520 30.38 -32.48 2.95
C GLY A 520 28.88 -32.70 2.70
N ASP A 521 28.13 -32.95 3.77
CA ASP A 521 26.68 -33.10 3.74
C ASP A 521 25.93 -31.74 3.84
N SER A 522 24.60 -31.79 3.88
CA SER A 522 23.73 -30.61 4.06
C SER A 522 22.75 -30.76 5.24
N GLN A 523 23.04 -31.64 6.19
CA GLN A 523 22.09 -32.01 7.26
C GLN A 523 21.63 -30.82 8.10
N GLU A 524 22.57 -29.95 8.51
CA GLU A 524 22.23 -28.83 9.39
C GLU A 524 21.42 -27.73 8.68
N VAL A 525 21.71 -27.48 7.40
CA VAL A 525 20.96 -26.51 6.60
C VAL A 525 19.56 -27.03 6.25
N VAL A 526 19.40 -28.33 5.98
CA VAL A 526 18.09 -28.99 5.87
C VAL A 526 17.31 -28.91 7.19
N ARG A 527 17.96 -29.14 8.34
CA ARG A 527 17.34 -29.01 9.67
C ARG A 527 16.75 -27.62 9.89
N LEU A 528 17.48 -26.55 9.53
CA LEU A 528 16.98 -25.17 9.61
C LEU A 528 15.79 -24.92 8.67
N LEU A 529 15.82 -25.45 7.44
CA LEU A 529 14.70 -25.29 6.49
C LEU A 529 13.41 -25.93 7.02
N LEU A 530 13.50 -27.18 7.51
CA LEU A 530 12.34 -27.88 8.08
C LEU A 530 11.78 -27.16 9.33
N GLN A 531 12.66 -26.63 10.19
CA GLN A 531 12.25 -25.80 11.33
C GLN A 531 11.60 -24.48 10.89
N ALA A 532 12.10 -23.85 9.81
CA ALA A 532 11.54 -22.62 9.26
C ALA A 532 10.13 -22.85 8.70
N ILE A 533 9.93 -23.92 7.92
CA ILE A 533 8.61 -24.33 7.38
C ILE A 533 7.62 -24.59 8.53
N GLN A 534 8.00 -25.40 9.52
CA GLN A 534 7.14 -25.68 10.68
C GLN A 534 6.81 -24.41 11.48
N THR A 535 7.77 -23.50 11.63
CA THR A 535 7.57 -22.21 12.32
C THR A 535 6.67 -21.28 11.52
N PHE A 536 6.85 -21.22 10.21
CA PHE A 536 6.00 -20.47 9.27
C PHE A 536 4.55 -20.96 9.37
N GLU A 537 4.28 -22.26 9.18
CA GLU A 537 2.93 -22.82 9.31
C GLU A 537 2.27 -22.50 10.66
N LYS A 538 3.01 -22.63 11.76
CA LYS A 538 2.51 -22.31 13.11
C LYS A 538 2.14 -20.82 13.23
N LYS A 539 2.97 -19.92 12.71
CA LYS A 539 2.71 -18.47 12.71
C LYS A 539 1.51 -18.12 11.79
N ILE A 540 1.42 -18.73 10.61
CA ILE A 540 0.30 -18.54 9.66
C ILE A 540 -1.03 -18.97 10.27
N ARG A 541 -1.10 -20.13 10.94
CA ARG A 541 -2.33 -20.58 11.63
C ARG A 541 -2.81 -19.55 12.65
N LEU A 542 -1.92 -18.99 13.46
CA LEU A 542 -2.27 -17.94 14.43
C LEU A 542 -2.74 -16.65 13.74
N LEU A 543 -2.04 -16.21 12.69
CA LEU A 543 -2.38 -15.02 11.92
C LEU A 543 -3.77 -15.12 11.28
N TYR A 544 -4.12 -16.30 10.75
CA TYR A 544 -5.40 -16.53 10.06
C TYR A 544 -6.57 -16.65 11.04
N VAL A 545 -6.35 -17.14 12.26
CA VAL A 545 -7.33 -17.04 13.36
C VAL A 545 -7.57 -15.57 13.74
N GLN A 546 -6.50 -14.76 13.87
CA GLN A 546 -6.63 -13.33 14.14
C GLN A 546 -7.36 -12.59 13.01
N LEU A 547 -7.04 -12.90 11.75
CA LEU A 547 -7.70 -12.34 10.57
C LEU A 547 -9.20 -12.70 10.54
N SER A 548 -9.55 -13.97 10.77
CA SER A 548 -10.93 -14.45 10.84
C SER A 548 -11.73 -13.68 11.90
N ASN A 549 -11.19 -13.52 13.11
CA ASN A 549 -11.85 -12.74 14.16
C ASN A 549 -11.96 -11.24 13.80
N THR A 550 -10.97 -10.69 13.06
CA THR A 550 -10.98 -9.31 12.58
C THR A 550 -12.13 -9.09 11.57
N VAL A 551 -12.30 -9.98 10.60
CA VAL A 551 -13.39 -9.86 9.61
C VAL A 551 -14.78 -10.10 10.22
N VAL A 552 -14.91 -11.01 11.19
CA VAL A 552 -16.15 -11.17 11.98
C VAL A 552 -16.51 -9.88 12.73
N CYS A 553 -15.54 -9.21 13.35
CA CYS A 553 -15.77 -7.92 14.00
C CYS A 553 -16.12 -6.82 12.99
N LYS A 554 -15.53 -6.85 11.77
CA LYS A 554 -15.89 -5.94 10.67
C LYS A 554 -17.35 -6.15 10.25
N GLN A 555 -17.76 -7.39 10.02
CA GLN A 555 -19.13 -7.75 9.66
C GLN A 555 -20.14 -7.34 10.75
N LYS A 556 -19.86 -7.62 12.03
CA LYS A 556 -20.66 -7.13 13.16
C LYS A 556 -20.81 -5.60 13.17
N ALA A 557 -19.74 -4.84 12.83
CA ALA A 557 -19.82 -3.39 12.73
C ALA A 557 -20.69 -2.95 11.55
N LEU A 558 -20.51 -3.56 10.38
CA LEU A 558 -21.29 -3.30 9.16
C LEU A 558 -22.79 -3.61 9.36
N GLU A 559 -23.14 -4.65 10.11
CA GLU A 559 -24.51 -4.96 10.48
C GLU A 559 -25.15 -4.01 11.50
N LEU A 560 -24.35 -3.26 12.27
CA LEU A 560 -24.84 -2.32 13.29
C LEU A 560 -25.06 -0.92 12.72
N PHE A 561 -24.27 -0.48 11.74
CA PHE A 561 -24.42 0.84 11.11
C PHE A 561 -25.87 1.16 10.68
N PRO A 562 -26.54 0.37 9.83
CA PRO A 562 -27.89 0.71 9.37
C PRO A 562 -28.92 0.69 10.52
N LYS A 563 -28.73 -0.17 11.52
CA LYS A 563 -29.65 -0.28 12.68
C LYS A 563 -29.55 0.94 13.60
N VAL A 564 -28.34 1.49 13.77
CA VAL A 564 -28.12 2.74 14.53
C VAL A 564 -28.70 3.93 13.76
N ASP A 565 -28.48 3.98 12.44
CA ASP A 565 -28.99 5.06 11.58
C ASP A 565 -30.53 5.09 11.49
N GLU A 566 -31.16 3.91 11.37
CA GLU A 566 -32.61 3.74 11.40
C GLU A 566 -33.21 4.25 12.72
N VAL A 567 -32.66 3.82 13.87
CA VAL A 567 -33.13 4.25 15.19
C VAL A 567 -32.92 5.76 15.40
N MET A 568 -31.78 6.32 14.98
CA MET A 568 -31.55 7.78 15.01
C MET A 568 -32.57 8.55 14.15
N THR A 569 -32.90 8.04 12.96
CA THR A 569 -33.88 8.64 12.07
C THR A 569 -35.28 8.64 12.69
N LEU A 570 -35.71 7.50 13.23
CA LEU A 570 -37.01 7.36 13.91
C LEU A 570 -37.12 8.27 15.13
N MET A 571 -36.03 8.45 15.90
CA MET A 571 -36.00 9.36 17.04
C MET A 571 -36.13 10.84 16.64
N HIS A 572 -35.56 11.24 15.50
CA HIS A 572 -35.78 12.59 14.95
C HIS A 572 -37.21 12.79 14.43
N GLU A 573 -37.89 11.74 13.95
CA GLU A 573 -39.32 11.81 13.59
C GLU A 573 -40.22 11.91 14.83
N ASP A 574 -39.92 11.13 15.87
CA ASP A 574 -40.60 11.20 17.17
C ASP A 574 -40.44 12.62 17.77
N GLU A 575 -39.23 13.18 17.77
CA GLU A 575 -38.95 14.55 18.22
C GLU A 575 -39.77 15.59 17.44
N LYS A 576 -39.73 15.57 16.10
CA LYS A 576 -40.51 16.47 15.25
C LYS A 576 -42.01 16.36 15.51
N THR A 577 -42.49 15.16 15.85
CA THR A 577 -43.90 14.92 16.18
C THR A 577 -44.26 15.57 17.52
N VAL A 578 -43.47 15.35 18.57
CA VAL A 578 -43.69 15.95 19.90
C VAL A 578 -43.71 17.48 19.82
N VAL A 579 -42.77 18.09 19.10
CA VAL A 579 -42.70 19.56 18.92
C VAL A 579 -43.96 20.09 18.22
N ARG A 580 -44.41 19.44 17.13
CA ARG A 580 -45.64 19.83 16.41
C ARG A 580 -46.90 19.68 17.27
N LEU A 581 -46.99 18.62 18.08
CA LEU A 581 -48.12 18.42 18.98
C LEU A 581 -48.15 19.50 20.07
N GLN A 582 -47.00 19.86 20.66
CA GLN A 582 -46.92 20.92 21.67
C GLN A 582 -47.37 22.26 21.08
N GLU A 583 -46.87 22.61 19.90
CA GLU A 583 -47.22 23.85 19.20
C GLU A 583 -48.73 23.89 18.85
N LYS A 584 -49.27 22.78 18.35
CA LYS A 584 -50.72 22.65 18.06
C LYS A 584 -51.56 22.85 19.32
N ARG A 585 -51.22 22.15 20.41
CA ARG A 585 -51.98 22.20 21.68
C ARG A 585 -51.98 23.61 22.28
N GLN A 586 -50.84 24.30 22.28
CA GLN A 586 -50.74 25.68 22.74
C GLN A 586 -51.56 26.65 21.88
N LYS A 587 -51.54 26.50 20.54
CA LYS A 587 -52.39 27.30 19.63
C LYS A 587 -53.88 27.06 19.86
N GLU A 588 -54.28 25.83 20.14
CA GLU A 588 -55.67 25.47 20.48
C GLU A 588 -56.13 26.13 21.79
N LEU A 589 -55.30 26.12 22.84
CA LEU A 589 -55.57 26.81 24.10
C LEU A 589 -55.74 28.33 23.90
N TRP A 590 -54.85 28.97 23.12
CA TRP A 590 -55.00 30.39 22.77
C TRP A 590 -56.27 30.70 21.97
N ASN A 591 -56.74 29.76 21.14
CA ASN A 591 -57.99 29.91 20.41
C ASN A 591 -59.22 29.78 21.33
N LEU A 592 -59.19 28.89 22.34
CA LEU A 592 -60.22 28.85 23.39
C LEU A 592 -60.32 30.19 24.14
N LEU A 593 -59.18 30.80 24.49
CA LEU A 593 -59.16 32.11 25.15
C LEU A 593 -59.76 33.22 24.27
N LYS A 594 -59.46 33.25 22.95
CA LYS A 594 -60.11 34.18 22.01
C LYS A 594 -61.63 34.00 21.98
N ILE A 595 -62.12 32.76 22.01
CA ILE A 595 -63.55 32.46 22.08
C ILE A 595 -64.14 32.97 23.41
N ALA A 596 -63.45 32.77 24.54
CA ALA A 596 -63.87 33.29 25.85
C ALA A 596 -64.02 34.82 25.84
N CYS A 597 -63.00 35.54 25.37
CA CYS A 597 -63.01 36.99 25.30
C CYS A 597 -64.12 37.55 24.38
N SER A 598 -64.52 36.78 23.35
CA SER A 598 -65.64 37.16 22.49
C SER A 598 -67.02 37.00 23.16
N LYS A 599 -67.17 36.04 24.08
CA LYS A 599 -68.44 35.81 24.80
C LYS A 599 -68.67 36.77 25.98
N VAL A 600 -67.61 37.25 26.62
CA VAL A 600 -67.72 38.14 27.80
C VAL A 600 -68.10 39.59 27.43
N ARG A 601 -67.98 39.99 26.16
CA ARG A 601 -68.41 41.32 25.68
C ARG A 601 -69.88 41.37 25.24
N GLY A 602 -70.79 41.08 26.16
CA GLY A 602 -72.22 41.42 26.09
C GLY A 602 -72.56 42.57 27.07
N PRO A 603 -73.54 43.45 26.81
CA PRO A 603 -73.63 44.73 27.50
C PRO A 603 -74.33 44.64 28.87
N VAL A 604 -73.62 45.07 29.92
CA VAL A 604 -74.23 45.53 31.18
C VAL A 604 -73.56 46.84 31.60
N SER A 605 -74.37 47.88 31.78
CA SER A 605 -73.95 49.23 32.17
C SER A 605 -73.98 49.42 33.69
N GLY A 606 -72.95 50.04 34.27
CA GLY A 606 -72.99 50.49 35.66
C GLY A 606 -71.64 50.91 36.23
N SER A 607 -71.38 52.21 36.29
CA SER A 607 -70.36 52.84 37.15
C SER A 607 -71.10 53.67 38.22
N PRO A 608 -70.53 53.94 39.41
CA PRO A 608 -69.67 55.12 39.53
C PRO A 608 -68.51 55.07 40.58
N ASP A 609 -67.69 56.11 40.52
CA ASP A 609 -66.39 56.39 41.13
C ASP A 609 -66.29 56.59 42.67
N SER A 610 -65.05 56.43 43.21
CA SER A 610 -64.30 57.42 44.06
C SER A 610 -62.90 56.89 44.46
N ILE A 611 -61.74 57.56 44.24
CA ILE A 611 -61.13 58.75 44.92
C ILE A 611 -60.57 58.39 46.33
N ASN A 612 -59.27 58.56 46.71
CA ASN A 612 -58.04 59.07 46.03
C ASN A 612 -56.73 58.81 46.86
N VAL A 613 -55.55 58.51 46.27
CA VAL A 613 -54.19 58.62 46.91
C VAL A 613 -53.09 59.00 45.88
N SER A 614 -52.07 59.76 46.30
CA SER A 614 -51.08 60.45 45.44
C SER A 614 -49.59 60.06 45.63
N ARG A 615 -48.84 60.01 44.50
CA ARG A 615 -47.35 60.15 44.33
C ARG A 615 -46.40 59.04 44.89
N PRO A 616 -45.19 58.85 44.30
CA PRO A 616 -44.84 58.90 42.86
C PRO A 616 -43.81 57.81 42.37
N ASN A 617 -43.53 57.83 41.05
CA ASN A 617 -42.38 57.25 40.29
C ASN A 617 -42.46 55.82 39.68
N ASN A 618 -42.16 55.77 38.38
CA ASN A 618 -41.88 54.64 37.48
C ASN A 618 -42.97 53.57 37.21
N PRO A 619 -42.89 52.83 36.09
CA PRO A 619 -42.40 53.19 34.75
C PRO A 619 -43.50 52.97 33.67
N GLY A 620 -43.18 53.22 32.40
CA GLY A 620 -44.20 53.36 31.35
C GLY A 620 -44.65 52.08 30.63
N GLN A 621 -45.81 52.18 29.96
CA GLN A 621 -46.12 51.39 28.77
C GLN A 621 -47.04 52.20 27.84
N LEU A 622 -46.69 52.25 26.55
CA LEU A 622 -47.52 52.81 25.48
C LEU A 622 -48.45 51.71 24.93
N SER A 623 -49.67 52.09 24.56
CA SER A 623 -50.55 51.28 23.72
C SER A 623 -51.07 52.09 22.54
N LEU A 624 -51.28 51.43 21.40
CA LEU A 624 -51.65 52.07 20.13
C LEU A 624 -53.17 52.19 19.95
N GLN A 625 -53.58 53.23 19.21
CA GLN A 625 -54.70 53.19 18.26
C GLN A 625 -54.16 53.74 16.92
N VAL A 626 -54.22 53.04 15.77
CA VAL A 626 -55.37 52.51 15.00
C VAL A 626 -56.07 53.60 14.18
N THR A 627 -55.73 53.72 12.88
CA THR A 627 -56.65 53.55 11.72
C THR A 627 -55.93 53.72 10.36
N THR A 628 -56.58 53.22 9.31
CA THR A 628 -56.26 53.16 7.87
C THR A 628 -56.61 54.45 7.10
N PRO A 629 -56.43 54.56 5.76
CA PRO A 629 -55.36 54.09 4.85
C PRO A 629 -54.87 55.19 3.84
N GLN A 630 -54.05 54.77 2.85
CA GLN A 630 -53.77 55.36 1.51
C GLN A 630 -52.52 56.26 1.26
N ASN A 631 -51.79 55.81 0.22
CA ASN A 631 -51.02 56.54 -0.80
C ASN A 631 -49.51 56.88 -0.63
N HIS A 632 -48.80 56.65 -1.76
CA HIS A 632 -47.42 56.96 -2.14
C HIS A 632 -46.30 56.15 -1.42
N LEU A 633 -45.56 55.24 -2.07
CA LEU A 633 -44.57 55.34 -3.18
C LEU A 633 -43.18 55.83 -2.73
N VAL A 634 -42.14 55.04 -3.10
CA VAL A 634 -40.68 55.25 -2.84
C VAL A 634 -40.32 55.03 -1.35
N ASP A 635 -39.30 54.29 -0.93
CA ASP A 635 -37.97 54.00 -1.49
C ASP A 635 -37.52 52.54 -1.21
N SER A 636 -36.64 51.97 -2.04
CA SER A 636 -36.20 50.56 -1.98
C SER A 636 -34.68 50.35 -1.88
N GLY A 637 -33.90 51.39 -1.55
CA GLY A 637 -32.42 51.28 -1.47
C GLY A 637 -31.85 50.66 -0.18
N VAL A 638 -32.38 51.02 0.98
CA VAL A 638 -31.62 50.92 2.26
C VAL A 638 -31.50 49.51 2.85
N LYS A 639 -32.42 48.58 2.53
CA LYS A 639 -32.41 47.23 3.14
C LYS A 639 -31.36 46.26 2.61
N SER A 640 -30.67 46.59 1.50
CA SER A 640 -29.71 45.67 0.89
C SER A 640 -28.32 45.73 1.54
N GLU A 641 -27.90 46.87 2.11
CA GLU A 641 -26.58 46.99 2.75
C GLU A 641 -26.57 46.33 4.13
N ASP A 642 -27.60 46.53 4.96
CA ASP A 642 -27.69 45.87 6.27
C ASP A 642 -27.67 44.34 6.16
N LEU A 643 -28.36 43.77 5.17
CA LEU A 643 -28.33 42.32 4.90
C LEU A 643 -26.96 41.83 4.45
N LEU A 644 -26.20 42.63 3.69
CA LEU A 644 -24.83 42.27 3.28
C LEU A 644 -23.85 42.34 4.46
N VAL A 645 -24.00 43.33 5.35
CA VAL A 645 -23.21 43.45 6.59
C VAL A 645 -23.51 42.28 7.55
N GLU A 646 -24.79 41.93 7.72
CA GLU A 646 -25.19 40.79 8.57
C GLU A 646 -24.69 39.45 7.98
N THR A 647 -24.74 39.28 6.65
CA THR A 647 -24.19 38.10 5.97
C THR A 647 -22.66 38.01 6.13
N HIS A 648 -21.93 39.12 5.99
CA HIS A 648 -20.48 39.14 6.22
C HIS A 648 -20.12 38.85 7.69
N SER A 649 -20.90 39.36 8.64
CA SER A 649 -20.73 39.06 10.07
C SER A 649 -20.89 37.56 10.35
N LEU A 650 -21.93 36.94 9.77
CA LEU A 650 -22.16 35.50 9.88
C LEU A 650 -21.03 34.67 9.23
N CYS A 651 -20.54 35.05 8.06
CA CYS A 651 -19.40 34.38 7.41
C CYS A 651 -18.13 34.43 8.29
N SER A 652 -17.77 35.60 8.83
CA SER A 652 -16.61 35.73 9.72
C SER A 652 -16.77 34.96 11.04
N GLN A 653 -18.00 34.85 11.57
CA GLN A 653 -18.26 33.99 12.73
C GLN A 653 -18.06 32.49 12.40
N LEU A 654 -18.50 32.07 11.20
CA LEU A 654 -18.35 30.69 10.73
C LEU A 654 -16.87 30.33 10.46
N GLU A 655 -16.10 31.24 9.87
CA GLU A 655 -14.65 31.09 9.71
C GLU A 655 -13.91 30.95 11.05
N ASN A 656 -14.23 31.80 12.04
CA ASN A 656 -13.65 31.70 13.37
C ASN A 656 -13.98 30.36 14.06
N VAL A 657 -15.25 29.91 13.99
CA VAL A 657 -15.66 28.60 14.52
C VAL A 657 -14.92 27.46 13.80
N MET A 658 -14.72 27.54 12.48
CA MET A 658 -13.94 26.54 11.74
C MET A 658 -12.47 26.52 12.19
N VAL A 659 -11.83 27.68 12.34
CA VAL A 659 -10.44 27.81 12.79
C VAL A 659 -10.26 27.26 14.20
N ASP A 660 -11.17 27.55 15.13
CA ASP A 660 -11.07 27.02 16.49
C ASP A 660 -11.40 25.51 16.55
N THR A 661 -12.33 25.02 15.72
CA THR A 661 -12.57 23.56 15.57
C THR A 661 -11.34 22.84 15.00
N MET A 662 -10.58 23.47 14.09
CA MET A 662 -9.32 22.93 13.57
C MET A 662 -8.23 22.89 14.64
N LYS A 663 -8.08 23.95 15.45
CA LYS A 663 -7.14 23.96 16.59
C LYS A 663 -7.48 22.92 17.66
N ASP A 664 -8.76 22.72 17.95
CA ASP A 664 -9.23 21.67 18.88
C ASP A 664 -8.93 20.26 18.33
N GLN A 665 -9.00 20.06 17.01
CA GLN A 665 -8.54 18.81 16.39
C GLN A 665 -7.02 18.63 16.52
N GLU A 666 -6.21 19.66 16.24
CA GLU A 666 -4.75 19.61 16.40
C GLU A 666 -4.33 19.34 17.86
N HIS A 667 -4.97 20.00 18.83
CA HIS A 667 -4.74 19.72 20.24
C HIS A 667 -5.20 18.32 20.65
N SER A 668 -6.31 17.81 20.11
CA SER A 668 -6.76 16.43 20.35
C SER A 668 -5.75 15.39 19.87
N PHE A 669 -5.12 15.62 18.71
CA PHE A 669 -4.02 14.77 18.21
C PHE A 669 -2.76 14.81 19.09
N MET A 670 -2.47 15.96 19.72
CA MET A 670 -1.32 16.14 20.62
C MET A 670 -1.53 15.57 22.03
N THR A 671 -2.78 15.37 22.46
CA THR A 671 -3.10 14.75 23.77
C THR A 671 -3.03 13.22 23.80
N LEU A 672 -2.78 12.58 22.66
CA LEU A 672 -2.52 11.14 22.59
C LEU A 672 -1.02 10.88 22.78
N ASP A 673 -0.66 10.06 23.76
CA ASP A 673 0.72 9.60 23.93
C ASP A 673 1.11 8.68 22.75
N TRP A 674 1.97 9.17 21.88
CA TRP A 674 2.51 8.46 20.71
C TRP A 674 3.88 7.82 20.97
N SER A 675 4.36 7.76 22.21
CA SER A 675 5.67 7.19 22.57
C SER A 675 5.86 5.72 22.18
N TRP A 676 4.78 4.99 21.89
CA TRP A 676 4.76 3.62 21.39
C TRP A 676 4.86 3.49 19.86
N LEU A 677 4.78 4.60 19.11
CA LEU A 677 5.11 4.66 17.68
C LEU A 677 6.59 4.96 17.43
N GLU A 678 7.29 5.56 18.39
CA GLU A 678 8.74 5.71 18.30
C GLU A 678 9.44 4.39 18.63
N LEU A 679 10.32 3.94 17.73
CA LEU A 679 11.22 2.82 18.00
C LEU A 679 12.07 3.14 19.25
N PRO A 680 12.26 2.19 20.18
CA PRO A 680 13.13 2.37 21.34
C PRO A 680 14.50 2.93 20.94
N ALA A 681 15.06 3.84 21.74
CA ALA A 681 16.33 4.49 21.42
C ALA A 681 17.51 3.51 21.23
N GLU A 682 17.41 2.28 21.76
CA GLU A 682 18.36 1.20 21.49
C GLU A 682 18.27 0.62 20.07
N GLU A 683 17.09 0.62 19.43
CA GLU A 683 16.92 0.21 18.03
C GLU A 683 17.38 1.29 17.05
N ARG A 684 17.14 2.59 17.33
CA ARG A 684 17.76 3.69 16.56
C ARG A 684 19.30 3.58 16.58
N LYS A 685 19.92 3.34 17.74
CA LYS A 685 21.38 3.15 17.84
C LYS A 685 21.89 1.90 17.11
N ARG A 686 21.11 0.81 17.02
CA ARG A 686 21.50 -0.37 16.21
C ARG A 686 21.43 -0.09 14.70
N LEU A 687 20.46 0.70 14.25
CA LEU A 687 20.34 1.15 12.86
C LEU A 687 21.48 2.10 12.48
N GLU A 688 21.87 3.03 13.36
CA GLU A 688 23.02 3.91 13.15
C GLU A 688 24.36 3.14 13.14
N GLN A 689 24.50 2.11 13.98
CA GLN A 689 25.69 1.24 14.02
C GLN A 689 25.73 0.16 12.91
N THR A 690 24.72 0.05 12.06
CA THR A 690 24.76 -0.79 10.84
C THR A 690 25.03 -0.01 9.55
N HIS A 691 25.25 1.31 9.66
CA HIS A 691 25.61 2.20 8.55
C HIS A 691 27.01 2.86 8.68
N MET A 692 27.88 2.30 9.53
CA MET A 692 29.35 2.46 9.48
C MET A 692 30.01 1.08 9.35
#